data_AF-A0A1S4GUS1-F1
#
_entry.id   AF-A0A1S4GUS1-F1
#
_cell.length_a   1.000
_cell.length_b   1.000
_cell.length_c   1.000
_cell.angle_alpha   90.00
_cell.angle_beta   90.00
_cell.angle_gamma   90.00
#
_symmetry.space_group_name_H-M   'P 1'
#
loop_
_entity.id
_entity.type
_entity.pdbx_description
1 polymer ?
#
loop_
_entity_poly.entity_id
_entity_poly.type
_entity_poly.pdbx_seq_one_letter_code
_entity_poly.pdbx_strand_id
1 'polypeptide(L)'
;MNDIITNCRLKNGFGQSMQTTSTVQTNVQQQPSPTKKQLSPDHPNPAAPITEIPSPAMSRMGWALRTLLVSDNTSCLKDRKVGGKFIRKCAPGTELVEWLLNLSPIVHTRTQAAGMWQALLEEGVLCHVAKEQPFKDKCFLYRFKSDEDGTAGGAPTSDDVNHANEHIREALPALLHRGPDATLRMILRKPSHERTQEELELVYEELLHIAALSHLSTSIKRELASIIVFEAHAHAGTVLFNQGDEGRSWYILLKGSVDVVIHGKGTVATLKEGDDFGKLALINDAPRAATIVLKENNCHLLRVDKEHFNRILRDVEANTLRLQEHGKDVLILERVAKQRGYSAFKYTVMSGTPQKMLEHLLETRLGGQAGPNDPFLDDFLLTHIVFMPTPLLIDELAANYHADADIDLRQASEEDQEYFLTSKRRVVQFIQRWVLAVRHAVFDDPLAVEFIEELATDVEAEPALQEEASIIHHVLTQLSRYQEDRQMNATQKWKLPPNGQPICLFSGNTHSKTVIRPDDDIIFRVYCADHTYCTLRFPMATTAEVIKACAADKLQIARLPEDLLLVEVKSSGERVVFKDNDVSVPTALSLNGRIFVSPKDHLDALTPLPEQEVPTEAPDVDFEALSTKDVAYHMTLFDWDLFWAVHEYELLYHTFGRHHFNKITSNLDVFIRRFNEIQYWVVTEIVSTTNLTKRMSLVKKFIKLAAFCKEYQNLNAFFAIVMGLSNTAVSRLSMTWDKLPSKFRKLFTEYEALIDPSRNHRAYRMSVGKLQPPVIPFMPLLLKDMTFAHEGNKTSLDGLVNFEKMHMMAQTMRAVRFCRSRHLVLDPPSPKNENEIRNYIRCFRTIDNQRVLNSMSQKVEPRRS
;
A
#
# COMPACT_ATOMS: atom_id res chain seq x y z
N MET A 1 17.04 7.69 -24.17
CA MET A 1 16.92 6.42 -24.92
C MET A 1 17.32 6.56 -26.41
N ASN A 2 17.44 7.79 -26.95
CA ASN A 2 17.77 8.05 -28.36
C ASN A 2 19.25 7.98 -28.77
N ASP A 3 20.21 7.81 -27.85
CA ASP A 3 21.64 7.74 -28.21
C ASP A 3 22.19 6.31 -28.44
N ILE A 4 21.34 5.28 -28.38
CA ILE A 4 21.77 3.87 -28.43
C ILE A 4 21.56 3.24 -29.83
N ILE A 5 20.76 3.85 -30.71
CA ILE A 5 20.28 3.16 -31.93
C ILE A 5 21.15 3.41 -33.18
N THR A 6 22.08 4.36 -33.17
CA THR A 6 22.72 4.80 -34.43
C THR A 6 23.90 3.94 -34.94
N ASN A 7 24.35 2.90 -34.23
CA ASN A 7 25.65 2.27 -34.53
C ASN A 7 25.69 0.73 -34.69
N CYS A 8 24.66 0.09 -35.23
CA CYS A 8 24.78 -1.33 -35.63
C CYS A 8 24.23 -1.61 -37.03
N ARG A 9 25.04 -1.33 -38.06
CA ARG A 9 24.91 -1.96 -39.39
C ARG A 9 25.96 -3.07 -39.57
N LEU A 10 25.45 -4.28 -39.81
CA LEU A 10 26.00 -5.38 -40.63
C LEU A 10 27.30 -6.09 -40.17
N LYS A 11 27.27 -7.43 -40.02
CA LYS A 11 27.58 -8.43 -41.08
C LYS A 11 27.58 -9.85 -40.51
N ASN A 12 26.74 -10.72 -41.08
CA ASN A 12 26.82 -12.16 -40.91
C ASN A 12 28.03 -12.72 -41.69
N GLY A 13 28.86 -13.52 -41.03
CA GLY A 13 29.95 -14.28 -41.66
C GLY A 13 30.06 -15.66 -41.02
N PHE A 14 29.56 -16.68 -41.73
CA PHE A 14 29.79 -18.09 -41.43
C PHE A 14 31.27 -18.45 -41.65
N GLY A 15 31.84 -19.29 -40.79
CA GLY A 15 33.16 -19.89 -40.95
C GLY A 15 33.27 -21.21 -40.20
N GLN A 16 33.63 -22.27 -40.92
CA GLN A 16 33.51 -23.68 -40.59
C GLN A 16 34.65 -24.25 -39.72
N SER A 17 34.32 -25.39 -39.10
CA SER A 17 35.10 -26.42 -38.43
C SER A 17 36.54 -26.68 -38.89
N MET A 18 37.41 -27.11 -37.96
CA MET A 18 38.23 -28.32 -38.15
C MET A 18 38.70 -28.96 -36.83
N GLN A 19 38.57 -30.29 -36.78
CA GLN A 19 39.08 -31.20 -35.74
C GLN A 19 40.56 -31.51 -35.97
N THR A 20 41.29 -31.90 -34.91
CA THR A 20 42.28 -33.00 -35.00
C THR A 20 42.66 -33.56 -33.63
N THR A 21 42.80 -34.87 -33.62
CA THR A 21 43.07 -35.85 -32.54
C THR A 21 44.55 -35.97 -32.17
N SER A 22 44.88 -36.35 -30.92
CA SER A 22 45.74 -37.52 -30.63
C SER A 22 46.01 -37.76 -29.12
N THR A 23 46.07 -39.06 -28.80
CA THR A 23 46.27 -39.81 -27.55
C THR A 23 47.69 -39.81 -26.98
N VAL A 24 47.86 -39.85 -25.63
CA VAL A 24 48.90 -40.65 -24.92
C VAL A 24 48.41 -41.08 -23.52
N GLN A 25 48.74 -42.32 -23.14
CA GLN A 25 48.40 -43.05 -21.90
C GLN A 25 49.33 -42.75 -20.69
N THR A 26 48.71 -42.76 -19.51
CA THR A 26 49.13 -43.29 -18.17
C THR A 26 50.53 -43.04 -17.59
N ASN A 27 50.60 -42.42 -16.40
CA ASN A 27 50.89 -43.20 -15.17
C ASN A 27 50.51 -42.49 -13.84
N VAL A 28 50.02 -43.36 -12.95
CA VAL A 28 49.48 -43.28 -11.58
C VAL A 28 50.26 -42.42 -10.57
N GLN A 29 49.54 -41.60 -9.79
CA GLN A 29 49.78 -41.45 -8.35
C GLN A 29 48.49 -41.19 -7.56
N GLN A 30 48.44 -41.81 -6.39
CA GLN A 30 47.30 -42.18 -5.52
C GLN A 30 46.34 -41.05 -5.09
N GLN A 31 45.04 -41.41 -5.02
CA GLN A 31 43.95 -40.63 -4.44
C GLN A 31 44.05 -40.50 -2.91
N PRO A 32 43.64 -39.34 -2.35
CA PRO A 32 42.88 -39.27 -1.11
C PRO A 32 41.36 -39.18 -1.38
N SER A 33 40.60 -39.66 -0.40
CA SER A 33 39.14 -39.81 -0.29
C SER A 33 38.30 -38.53 -0.54
N PRO A 34 36.98 -38.65 -0.82
CA PRO A 34 36.20 -37.60 -1.48
C PRO A 34 35.88 -36.44 -0.53
N THR A 35 36.41 -35.26 -0.84
CA THR A 35 35.99 -33.99 -0.28
C THR A 35 34.54 -33.68 -0.64
N LYS A 36 33.80 -33.18 0.37
CA LYS A 36 32.41 -32.71 0.32
C LYS A 36 32.13 -31.92 -0.97
N LYS A 37 31.15 -32.37 -1.77
CA LYS A 37 30.67 -31.65 -2.96
C LYS A 37 30.12 -30.28 -2.53
N GLN A 38 30.75 -29.21 -3.00
CA GLN A 38 30.09 -27.90 -3.09
C GLN A 38 28.81 -28.09 -3.93
N LEU A 39 27.69 -27.52 -3.47
CA LEU A 39 26.46 -27.45 -4.25
C LEU A 39 26.79 -26.72 -5.55
N SER A 40 26.73 -27.40 -6.69
CA SER A 40 26.84 -26.73 -7.98
C SER A 40 25.70 -25.71 -8.09
N PRO A 41 25.97 -24.44 -8.45
CA PRO A 41 24.94 -23.41 -8.64
C PRO A 41 23.83 -23.86 -9.59
N ASP A 42 24.15 -24.73 -10.54
CA ASP A 42 23.21 -25.16 -11.58
C ASP A 42 22.34 -26.35 -11.15
N HIS A 43 22.71 -27.09 -10.10
CA HIS A 43 21.95 -28.22 -9.55
C HIS A 43 21.79 -28.12 -8.02
N PRO A 44 21.12 -27.07 -7.51
CA PRO A 44 20.92 -26.93 -6.08
C PRO A 44 19.97 -28.00 -5.53
N ASN A 45 20.27 -28.53 -4.35
CA ASN A 45 19.37 -29.41 -3.60
C ASN A 45 18.60 -28.57 -2.57
N PRO A 46 17.28 -28.31 -2.74
CA PRO A 46 16.48 -27.55 -1.78
C PRO A 46 16.46 -28.15 -0.37
N ALA A 47 16.75 -29.45 -0.24
CA ALA A 47 16.79 -30.19 1.03
C ALA A 47 18.12 -30.06 1.78
N ALA A 48 19.17 -29.55 1.12
CA ALA A 48 20.46 -29.33 1.76
C ALA A 48 20.47 -28.00 2.54
N PRO A 49 21.17 -27.93 3.70
CA PRO A 49 21.46 -26.67 4.35
C PRO A 49 22.22 -25.72 3.41
N ILE A 50 21.92 -24.43 3.50
CA ILE A 50 22.63 -23.36 2.78
C ILE A 50 23.92 -23.02 3.52
N THR A 51 23.89 -23.05 4.86
CA THR A 51 25.05 -22.76 5.71
C THR A 51 25.66 -24.04 6.28
N GLU A 52 26.99 -24.09 6.39
CA GLU A 52 27.67 -25.24 6.99
C GLU A 52 27.40 -25.36 8.51
N ILE A 53 27.30 -24.22 9.18
CA ILE A 53 27.07 -24.10 10.63
C ILE A 53 25.91 -23.12 10.84
N PRO A 54 24.90 -23.47 11.67
CA PRO A 54 23.82 -22.55 11.98
C PRO A 54 24.35 -21.32 12.73
N SER A 55 23.81 -20.15 12.42
CA SER A 55 24.15 -18.94 13.17
C SER A 55 23.82 -19.07 14.67
N PRO A 56 24.49 -18.31 15.57
CA PRO A 56 24.20 -18.36 17.00
C PRO A 56 22.73 -18.05 17.34
N ALA A 57 22.11 -17.13 16.59
CA ALA A 57 20.70 -16.81 16.71
C ALA A 57 19.82 -18.02 16.33
N MET A 58 20.05 -18.64 15.18
CA MET A 58 19.28 -19.81 14.73
C MET A 58 19.46 -21.02 15.65
N SER A 59 20.68 -21.23 16.16
CA SER A 59 20.97 -22.26 17.15
C SER A 59 20.17 -22.06 18.44
N ARG A 60 20.09 -20.83 18.96
CA ARG A 60 19.29 -20.51 20.16
C ARG A 60 17.79 -20.70 19.93
N MET A 61 17.28 -20.26 18.78
CA MET A 61 15.85 -20.44 18.43
C MET A 61 15.51 -21.93 18.29
N GLY A 62 16.37 -22.69 17.63
CA GLY A 62 16.27 -24.15 17.54
C GLY A 62 16.28 -24.85 18.89
N TRP A 63 17.21 -24.45 19.76
CA TRP A 63 17.29 -24.97 21.13
C TRP A 63 16.00 -24.71 21.91
N ALA A 64 15.49 -23.47 21.91
CA ALA A 64 14.26 -23.13 22.64
C ALA A 64 13.05 -23.94 22.15
N LEU A 65 12.85 -24.02 20.83
CA LEU A 65 11.77 -24.82 20.23
C LEU A 65 11.91 -26.30 20.57
N ARG A 66 13.11 -26.86 20.44
CA ARG A 66 13.38 -28.26 20.77
C ARG A 66 13.11 -28.56 22.25
N THR A 67 13.59 -27.69 23.15
CA THR A 67 13.38 -27.83 24.59
C THR A 67 11.90 -27.89 24.93
N LEU A 68 11.11 -26.94 24.41
CA LEU A 68 9.65 -26.93 24.62
C LEU A 68 8.96 -28.15 24.00
N LEU A 69 9.36 -28.57 22.80
CA LEU A 69 8.83 -29.77 22.13
C LEU A 69 9.08 -31.05 22.93
N VAL A 70 10.24 -31.19 23.57
CA VAL A 70 10.60 -32.38 24.37
C VAL A 70 9.88 -32.37 25.72
N SER A 71 9.65 -31.19 26.29
CA SER A 71 8.96 -31.02 27.58
C SER A 71 7.42 -31.06 27.48
N ASP A 72 6.86 -30.99 26.28
CA ASP A 72 5.43 -31.09 26.05
C ASP A 72 4.93 -32.54 26.22
N ASN A 73 3.90 -32.74 27.04
CA ASN A 73 3.27 -34.05 27.27
C ASN A 73 2.65 -34.65 25.99
N THR A 74 2.42 -33.83 24.96
CA THR A 74 1.91 -34.25 23.64
C THR A 74 3.02 -34.42 22.60
N SER A 75 4.29 -34.41 23.01
CA SER A 75 5.47 -34.35 22.13
C SER A 75 5.34 -35.21 20.87
N CYS A 76 5.42 -34.55 19.71
CA CYS A 76 5.43 -35.21 18.41
C CYS A 76 6.78 -35.87 18.09
N LEU A 77 7.85 -35.53 18.82
CA LEU A 77 9.18 -36.11 18.66
C LEU A 77 9.22 -37.52 19.25
N LYS A 78 9.21 -38.53 18.38
CA LYS A 78 9.14 -39.94 18.75
C LYS A 78 10.17 -40.77 18.01
N ASP A 79 10.51 -41.92 18.58
CA ASP A 79 11.29 -42.92 17.89
C ASP A 79 10.39 -43.67 16.90
N ARG A 80 10.79 -43.72 15.62
CA ARG A 80 9.98 -44.32 14.54
C ARG A 80 10.82 -45.31 13.73
N LYS A 81 10.23 -46.44 13.31
CA LYS A 81 10.87 -47.42 12.43
C LYS A 81 10.44 -47.17 10.98
N VAL A 82 11.39 -46.84 10.10
CA VAL A 82 11.13 -46.59 8.66
C VAL A 82 12.06 -47.44 7.82
N GLY A 83 11.52 -48.23 6.90
CA GLY A 83 12.31 -49.09 6.01
C GLY A 83 13.29 -50.02 6.74
N GLY A 84 12.91 -50.51 7.93
CA GLY A 84 13.75 -51.36 8.77
C GLY A 84 14.77 -50.63 9.65
N LYS A 85 15.01 -49.33 9.42
CA LYS A 85 15.91 -48.49 10.24
C LYS A 85 15.15 -47.80 11.38
N PHE A 86 15.77 -47.72 12.55
CA PHE A 86 15.22 -47.06 13.73
C PHE A 86 15.68 -45.59 13.78
N ILE A 87 14.75 -44.66 13.67
CA ILE A 87 14.99 -43.22 13.66
C ILE A 87 14.52 -42.66 14.99
N ARG A 88 15.46 -42.36 15.89
CA ARG A 88 15.16 -41.71 17.18
C ARG A 88 14.69 -40.26 17.04
N LYS A 89 13.86 -39.80 17.98
CA LYS A 89 13.43 -38.40 18.18
C LYS A 89 13.12 -37.64 16.90
N CYS A 90 12.15 -38.14 16.12
CA CYS A 90 11.72 -37.53 14.87
C CYS A 90 10.21 -37.28 14.86
N ALA A 91 9.79 -36.27 14.08
CA ALA A 91 8.40 -35.89 13.95
C ALA A 91 8.00 -35.70 12.46
N PRO A 92 6.77 -36.05 12.08
CA PRO A 92 6.19 -35.67 10.81
C PRO A 92 6.08 -34.15 10.70
N GLY A 93 6.29 -33.60 9.50
CA GLY A 93 6.12 -32.17 9.23
C GLY A 93 4.73 -31.65 9.61
N THR A 94 3.69 -32.45 9.39
CA THR A 94 2.30 -32.12 9.78
C THR A 94 2.13 -31.91 11.28
N GLU A 95 2.75 -32.77 12.09
CA GLU A 95 2.70 -32.68 13.56
C GLU A 95 3.53 -31.49 14.07
N LEU A 96 4.67 -31.18 13.44
CA LEU A 96 5.48 -30.00 13.78
C LEU A 96 4.76 -28.68 13.47
N VAL A 97 4.04 -28.62 12.35
CA VAL A 97 3.22 -27.45 11.98
C VAL A 97 2.08 -27.25 12.96
N GLU A 98 1.36 -28.31 13.29
CA GLU A 98 0.24 -28.24 14.25
C GLU A 98 0.71 -27.84 15.65
N TRP A 99 1.84 -28.38 16.10
CA TRP A 99 2.44 -28.00 17.38
C TRP A 99 2.80 -26.51 17.42
N LEU A 100 3.43 -25.99 16.37
CA LEU A 100 3.84 -24.58 16.32
C LEU A 100 2.65 -23.61 16.29
N LEU A 101 1.53 -23.99 15.65
CA LEU A 101 0.28 -23.24 15.68
C LEU A 101 -0.35 -23.19 17.07
N ASN A 102 -0.26 -24.29 17.82
CA ASN A 102 -0.79 -24.38 19.18
C ASN A 102 0.12 -23.68 20.21
N LEU A 103 1.41 -23.52 19.89
CA LEU A 103 2.39 -22.88 20.78
C LEU A 103 2.11 -21.38 20.99
N SER A 104 1.73 -20.66 19.92
CA SER A 104 1.56 -19.20 19.99
C SER A 104 0.56 -18.67 18.96
N PRO A 105 -0.33 -17.74 19.36
CA PRO A 105 -1.32 -17.15 18.46
C PRO A 105 -0.71 -16.26 17.37
N ILE A 106 0.58 -15.93 17.43
CA ILE A 106 1.27 -15.12 16.40
C ILE A 106 1.38 -15.88 15.06
N VAL A 107 1.29 -17.22 15.07
CA VAL A 107 1.34 -18.05 13.87
C VAL A 107 -0.09 -18.37 13.45
N HIS A 108 -0.54 -17.79 12.34
CA HIS A 108 -1.95 -17.79 11.95
C HIS A 108 -2.28 -18.87 10.92
N THR A 109 -1.29 -19.31 10.15
CA THR A 109 -1.50 -20.26 9.04
C THR A 109 -0.46 -21.38 9.04
N ARG A 110 -0.87 -22.54 8.51
CA ARG A 110 0.03 -23.68 8.31
C ARG A 110 1.21 -23.33 7.40
N THR A 111 1.00 -22.46 6.41
CA THR A 111 2.05 -21.97 5.51
C THR A 111 3.09 -21.12 6.23
N GLN A 112 2.69 -20.25 7.16
CA GLN A 112 3.62 -19.49 8.00
C GLN A 112 4.46 -20.44 8.85
N ALA A 113 3.82 -21.39 9.52
CA ALA A 113 4.50 -22.40 10.33
C ALA A 113 5.51 -23.21 9.49
N ALA A 114 5.12 -23.64 8.28
CA ALA A 114 6.00 -24.36 7.37
C ALA A 114 7.21 -23.52 6.95
N GLY A 115 7.03 -22.23 6.67
CA GLY A 115 8.14 -21.30 6.37
C GLY A 115 9.10 -21.13 7.54
N MET A 116 8.59 -21.04 8.78
CA MET A 116 9.40 -20.96 10.00
C MET A 116 10.26 -22.22 10.18
N TRP A 117 9.69 -23.41 9.95
CA TRP A 117 10.44 -24.66 9.96
C TRP A 117 11.43 -24.77 8.82
N GLN A 118 11.08 -24.27 7.63
CA GLN A 118 11.99 -24.19 6.48
C GLN A 118 13.22 -23.32 6.80
N ALA A 119 13.05 -22.22 7.53
CA ALA A 119 14.17 -21.37 7.99
C ALA A 119 15.14 -22.14 8.89
N LEU A 120 14.62 -22.96 9.82
CA LEU A 120 15.45 -23.82 10.67
C LEU A 120 16.14 -24.93 9.86
N LEU A 121 15.48 -25.46 8.83
CA LEU A 121 16.04 -26.50 7.98
C LEU A 121 17.20 -25.98 7.11
N GLU A 122 17.04 -24.82 6.47
CA GLU A 122 18.07 -24.28 5.59
C GLU A 122 19.34 -23.82 6.32
N GLU A 123 19.24 -23.44 7.60
CA GLU A 123 20.42 -23.14 8.44
C GLU A 123 21.01 -24.40 9.11
N GLY A 124 20.42 -25.58 8.86
CA GLY A 124 20.92 -26.85 9.37
C GLY A 124 20.64 -27.09 10.85
N VAL A 125 19.62 -26.45 11.42
CA VAL A 125 19.14 -26.72 12.79
C VAL A 125 18.19 -27.92 12.80
N LEU A 126 17.39 -28.05 11.74
CA LEU A 126 16.49 -29.17 11.47
C LEU A 126 16.92 -29.88 10.18
N CYS A 127 16.76 -31.19 10.12
CA CYS A 127 17.09 -32.00 8.95
C CYS A 127 15.89 -32.87 8.56
N HIS A 128 15.60 -32.97 7.25
CA HIS A 128 14.80 -34.08 6.75
C HIS A 128 15.60 -35.37 6.88
N VAL A 129 15.00 -36.43 7.42
CA VAL A 129 15.75 -37.65 7.77
C VAL A 129 16.41 -38.31 6.55
N ALA A 130 15.79 -38.24 5.38
CA ALA A 130 16.40 -38.75 4.14
C ALA A 130 17.26 -37.71 3.39
N LYS A 131 17.29 -36.44 3.83
CA LYS A 131 18.03 -35.33 3.17
C LYS A 131 17.64 -35.05 1.70
N GLU A 132 16.46 -35.53 1.30
CA GLU A 132 15.90 -35.42 -0.06
C GLU A 132 14.83 -34.33 -0.23
N GLN A 133 14.20 -33.86 0.85
CA GLN A 133 13.07 -32.95 0.77
C GLN A 133 13.33 -31.69 1.59
N PRO A 134 12.97 -30.50 1.08
CA PRO A 134 12.84 -29.31 1.93
C PRO A 134 11.68 -29.53 2.92
N PHE A 135 11.49 -28.59 3.84
CA PHE A 135 10.38 -28.69 4.79
C PHE A 135 9.05 -28.65 4.06
N LYS A 136 8.22 -29.64 4.34
CA LYS A 136 6.88 -29.83 3.77
C LYS A 136 5.93 -30.19 4.89
N ASP A 137 4.79 -29.53 4.91
CA ASP A 137 3.63 -29.88 5.73
C ASP A 137 2.98 -31.18 5.21
N LYS A 138 3.73 -32.27 5.36
CA LYS A 138 3.40 -33.64 4.92
C LYS A 138 3.97 -34.63 5.95
N CYS A 139 3.63 -35.90 5.79
CA CYS A 139 4.11 -36.99 6.66
C CYS A 139 5.60 -37.36 6.44
N PHE A 140 6.44 -36.44 5.98
CA PHE A 140 7.89 -36.60 5.92
C PHE A 140 8.49 -36.38 7.32
N LEU A 141 9.51 -37.17 7.66
CA LEU A 141 10.11 -37.13 8.99
C LEU A 141 11.26 -36.13 9.05
N TYR A 142 11.25 -35.33 10.10
CA TYR A 142 12.30 -34.37 10.42
C TYR A 142 12.88 -34.63 11.82
N ARG A 143 14.13 -34.23 12.01
CA ARG A 143 14.87 -34.38 13.26
C ARG A 143 15.76 -33.15 13.47
N PHE A 144 15.92 -32.71 14.71
CA PHE A 144 16.89 -31.68 15.07
C PHE A 144 18.33 -32.19 14.91
N LYS A 145 19.22 -31.37 14.37
CA LYS A 145 20.63 -31.73 14.16
C LYS A 145 21.33 -32.18 15.45
N SER A 146 21.01 -31.54 16.58
CA SER A 146 21.53 -31.96 17.90
C SER A 146 21.14 -33.39 18.29
N ASP A 147 19.98 -33.87 17.85
CA ASP A 147 19.55 -35.26 18.07
C ASP A 147 20.15 -36.24 17.05
N GLU A 148 20.53 -35.75 15.85
CA GLU A 148 21.27 -36.54 14.85
C GLU A 148 22.73 -36.76 15.29
N ASP A 149 23.38 -35.69 15.73
CA ASP A 149 24.79 -35.68 16.13
C ASP A 149 25.02 -36.27 17.54
N GLY A 150 23.94 -36.52 18.30
CA GLY A 150 24.02 -36.98 19.69
C GLY A 150 24.55 -35.93 20.67
N THR A 151 24.61 -34.65 20.25
CA THR A 151 25.06 -33.50 21.06
C THR A 151 23.94 -32.92 21.93
N ALA A 152 22.70 -33.34 21.68
CA ALA A 152 21.59 -33.01 22.56
C ALA A 152 21.82 -33.62 23.95
N GLY A 153 21.75 -32.78 25.00
CA GLY A 153 21.78 -33.23 26.39
C GLY A 153 20.62 -34.16 26.77
N GLY A 154 20.53 -34.47 28.06
CA GLY A 154 19.46 -35.29 28.65
C GLY A 154 18.06 -34.67 28.54
N ALA A 155 17.11 -35.15 29.34
CA ALA A 155 15.80 -34.52 29.45
C ALA A 155 15.96 -33.05 29.94
N PRO A 156 15.24 -32.07 29.35
CA PRO A 156 15.36 -30.68 29.78
C PRO A 156 15.00 -30.52 31.26
N THR A 157 15.78 -29.72 31.98
CA THR A 157 15.49 -29.36 33.37
C THR A 157 14.35 -28.34 33.44
N SER A 158 13.77 -28.14 34.63
CA SER A 158 12.76 -27.08 34.82
C SER A 158 13.30 -25.70 34.48
N ASP A 159 14.59 -25.45 34.73
CA ASP A 159 15.23 -24.17 34.44
C ASP A 159 15.43 -23.99 32.92
N ASP A 160 15.79 -25.05 32.19
CA ASP A 160 15.86 -25.03 30.73
C ASP A 160 14.52 -24.67 30.10
N VAL A 161 13.42 -25.22 30.63
CA VAL A 161 12.05 -24.94 30.16
C VAL A 161 11.67 -23.49 30.43
N ASN A 162 12.02 -22.94 31.60
CA ASN A 162 11.76 -21.54 31.94
C ASN A 162 12.53 -20.60 30.99
N HIS A 163 13.83 -20.81 30.79
CA HIS A 163 14.62 -20.03 29.85
C HIS A 163 14.12 -20.16 28.39
N ALA A 164 13.71 -21.37 27.97
CA ALA A 164 13.13 -21.56 26.66
C ALA A 164 11.83 -20.77 26.48
N ASN A 165 10.97 -20.72 27.49
CA ASN A 165 9.73 -19.93 27.49
C ASN A 165 9.97 -18.41 27.47
N GLU A 166 11.09 -17.93 28.01
CA GLU A 166 11.48 -16.52 27.88
C GLU A 166 11.96 -16.22 26.46
N HIS A 167 12.89 -17.04 25.95
CA HIS A 167 13.46 -16.85 24.61
C HIS A 167 12.44 -17.05 23.49
N ILE A 168 11.40 -17.88 23.67
CA ILE A 168 10.40 -18.13 22.62
C ILE A 168 9.63 -16.87 22.22
N ARG A 169 9.49 -15.90 23.16
CA ARG A 169 8.80 -14.62 22.91
C ARG A 169 9.51 -13.76 21.88
N GLU A 170 10.83 -13.83 21.83
CA GLU A 170 11.66 -13.14 20.84
C GLU A 170 11.91 -14.00 19.59
N ALA A 171 12.05 -15.32 19.78
CA ALA A 171 12.33 -16.27 18.70
C ALA A 171 11.20 -16.38 17.69
N LEU A 172 9.94 -16.42 18.13
CA LEU A 172 8.80 -16.63 17.23
C LEU A 172 8.58 -15.46 16.26
N PRO A 173 8.56 -14.18 16.68
CA PRO A 173 8.52 -13.06 15.74
C PRO A 173 9.69 -13.08 14.76
N ALA A 174 10.91 -13.38 15.24
CA ALA A 174 12.10 -13.44 14.39
C ALA A 174 12.03 -14.57 13.34
N LEU A 175 11.53 -15.75 13.71
CA LEU A 175 11.29 -16.85 12.77
C LEU A 175 10.15 -16.56 11.80
N LEU A 176 9.07 -15.95 12.27
CA LEU A 176 7.94 -15.56 11.44
C LEU A 176 8.37 -14.57 10.35
N HIS A 177 9.26 -13.63 10.69
CA HIS A 177 9.85 -12.68 9.74
C HIS A 177 10.77 -13.36 8.73
N ARG A 178 11.59 -14.33 9.16
CA ARG A 178 12.52 -15.10 8.28
C ARG A 178 11.85 -16.14 7.39
N GLY A 179 10.66 -16.60 7.79
CA GLY A 179 9.98 -17.74 7.17
C GLY A 179 9.75 -17.59 5.66
N PRO A 180 9.22 -16.48 5.15
CA PRO A 180 8.93 -16.40 3.73
C PRO A 180 10.19 -16.17 2.88
N ASP A 181 11.24 -15.54 3.40
CA ASP A 181 12.54 -15.49 2.71
C ASP A 181 13.16 -16.90 2.57
N ALA A 182 12.98 -17.74 3.59
CA ALA A 182 13.41 -19.14 3.54
C ALA A 182 12.59 -19.95 2.52
N THR A 183 11.28 -19.69 2.46
CA THR A 183 10.39 -20.25 1.42
C THR A 183 10.80 -19.80 0.02
N LEU A 184 11.15 -18.52 -0.16
CA LEU A 184 11.67 -17.98 -1.42
C LEU A 184 12.93 -18.73 -1.86
N ARG A 185 13.94 -18.81 -0.99
CA ARG A 185 15.19 -19.53 -1.27
C ARG A 185 14.97 -21.02 -1.55
N MET A 186 14.01 -21.63 -0.87
CA MET A 186 13.62 -23.02 -1.13
C MET A 186 13.05 -23.19 -2.55
N ILE A 187 12.14 -22.30 -2.97
CA ILE A 187 11.52 -22.35 -4.31
C ILE A 187 12.56 -22.03 -5.39
N LEU A 188 13.39 -21.00 -5.20
CA LEU A 188 14.39 -20.56 -6.18
C LEU A 188 15.55 -21.54 -6.37
N ARG A 189 15.72 -22.49 -5.44
CA ARG A 189 16.62 -23.65 -5.59
C ARG A 189 16.01 -24.78 -6.41
N LYS A 190 14.78 -24.67 -6.88
CA LYS A 190 14.22 -25.60 -7.87
C LYS A 190 14.59 -25.17 -9.29
N PRO A 191 14.80 -26.12 -10.21
CA PRO A 191 14.84 -25.83 -11.63
C PRO A 191 13.60 -25.02 -12.07
N SER A 192 13.78 -24.01 -12.91
CA SER A 192 12.71 -23.09 -13.33
C SER A 192 11.46 -23.79 -13.87
N HIS A 193 11.62 -24.92 -14.57
CA HIS A 193 10.52 -25.69 -15.15
C HIS A 193 9.74 -26.55 -14.15
N GLU A 194 10.24 -26.73 -12.92
CA GLU A 194 9.57 -27.51 -11.86
C GLU A 194 8.76 -26.64 -10.89
N ARG A 195 8.79 -25.30 -11.05
CA ARG A 195 8.06 -24.36 -10.21
C ARG A 195 6.57 -24.40 -10.54
N THR A 196 5.74 -24.57 -9.52
CA THR A 196 4.27 -24.55 -9.71
C THR A 196 3.76 -23.12 -9.86
N GLN A 197 2.55 -22.94 -10.38
CA GLN A 197 1.94 -21.60 -10.52
C GLN A 197 1.80 -20.88 -9.16
N GLU A 198 1.47 -21.61 -8.09
CA GLU A 198 1.40 -21.07 -6.73
C GLU A 198 2.78 -20.59 -6.25
N GLU A 199 3.83 -21.35 -6.56
CA GLU A 199 5.21 -21.00 -6.23
C GLU A 199 5.70 -19.78 -7.01
N LEU A 200 5.31 -19.64 -8.28
CA LEU A 200 5.62 -18.45 -9.09
C LEU A 200 4.97 -17.19 -8.51
N GLU A 201 3.73 -17.27 -8.04
CA GLU A 201 3.07 -16.12 -7.40
C GLU A 201 3.76 -15.77 -6.06
N LEU A 202 4.16 -16.76 -5.26
CA LEU A 202 4.96 -16.53 -4.04
C LEU A 202 6.29 -15.85 -4.36
N VAL A 203 7.02 -16.33 -5.36
CA VAL A 203 8.29 -15.69 -5.78
C VAL A 203 8.02 -14.25 -6.21
N TYR A 204 7.01 -14.02 -7.06
CA TYR A 204 6.63 -12.69 -7.52
C TYR A 204 6.30 -11.74 -6.35
N GLU A 205 5.52 -12.19 -5.36
CA GLU A 205 5.21 -11.41 -4.15
C GLU A 205 6.50 -10.97 -3.43
N GLU A 206 7.49 -11.85 -3.31
CA GLU A 206 8.76 -11.50 -2.67
C GLU A 206 9.62 -10.56 -3.52
N LEU A 207 9.60 -10.71 -4.85
CA LEU A 207 10.34 -9.81 -5.75
C LEU A 207 9.84 -8.35 -5.65
N LEU A 208 8.57 -8.13 -5.26
CA LEU A 208 8.04 -6.78 -5.00
C LEU A 208 8.73 -6.08 -3.83
N HIS A 209 9.39 -6.82 -2.95
CA HIS A 209 10.08 -6.30 -1.77
C HIS A 209 11.58 -6.08 -1.98
N ILE A 210 12.13 -6.47 -3.14
CA ILE A 210 13.56 -6.31 -3.45
C ILE A 210 13.80 -4.95 -4.10
N ALA A 211 14.55 -4.08 -3.41
CA ALA A 211 14.80 -2.70 -3.84
C ALA A 211 15.43 -2.61 -5.24
N ALA A 212 16.39 -3.48 -5.56
CA ALA A 212 17.02 -3.56 -6.89
C ALA A 212 16.03 -3.80 -8.03
N LEU A 213 14.86 -4.40 -7.76
CA LEU A 213 13.84 -4.71 -8.76
C LEU A 213 12.71 -3.68 -8.80
N SER A 214 12.68 -2.72 -7.88
CA SER A 214 11.56 -1.78 -7.69
C SER A 214 11.15 -1.06 -8.99
N HIS A 215 12.15 -0.60 -9.76
CA HIS A 215 12.01 0.12 -11.02
C HIS A 215 11.52 -0.72 -12.21
N LEU A 216 11.45 -2.05 -12.08
CA LEU A 216 10.99 -2.93 -13.16
C LEU A 216 9.46 -3.00 -13.20
N SER A 217 8.91 -3.14 -14.40
CA SER A 217 7.47 -3.31 -14.59
C SER A 217 6.96 -4.62 -13.96
N THR A 218 5.65 -4.67 -13.70
CA THR A 218 4.99 -5.87 -13.18
C THR A 218 5.22 -7.09 -14.08
N SER A 219 5.16 -6.90 -15.40
CA SER A 219 5.39 -7.94 -16.41
C SER A 219 6.81 -8.51 -16.31
N ILE A 220 7.82 -7.65 -16.20
CA ILE A 220 9.23 -8.07 -16.05
C ILE A 220 9.41 -8.84 -14.74
N LYS A 221 8.84 -8.37 -13.63
CA LYS A 221 8.93 -9.07 -12.34
C LYS A 221 8.28 -10.45 -12.38
N ARG A 222 7.16 -10.61 -13.10
CA ARG A 222 6.50 -11.92 -13.30
C ARG A 222 7.35 -12.87 -14.14
N GLU A 223 7.93 -12.37 -15.23
CA GLU A 223 8.87 -13.16 -16.03
C GLU A 223 10.10 -13.56 -15.22
N LEU A 224 10.68 -12.61 -14.45
CA LEU A 224 11.79 -12.86 -13.54
C LEU A 224 11.46 -13.96 -12.53
N ALA A 225 10.26 -13.98 -11.95
CA ALA A 225 9.86 -15.01 -11.00
C ALA A 225 9.98 -16.45 -11.57
N SER A 226 9.79 -16.60 -12.89
CA SER A 226 9.93 -17.90 -13.57
C SER A 226 11.38 -18.33 -13.82
N ILE A 227 12.31 -17.39 -14.00
CA ILE A 227 13.69 -17.67 -14.44
C ILE A 227 14.76 -17.42 -13.39
N ILE A 228 14.50 -16.55 -12.41
CA ILE A 228 15.52 -16.08 -11.47
C ILE A 228 16.02 -17.25 -10.63
N VAL A 229 17.33 -17.32 -10.41
CA VAL A 229 17.97 -18.43 -9.70
C VAL A 229 18.57 -17.92 -8.40
N PHE A 230 18.53 -18.74 -7.36
CA PHE A 230 19.22 -18.46 -6.10
C PHE A 230 20.61 -19.10 -6.10
N GLU A 231 21.63 -18.31 -5.74
CA GLU A 231 23.02 -18.73 -5.64
C GLU A 231 23.57 -18.37 -4.24
N ALA A 232 24.31 -19.28 -3.62
CA ALA A 232 24.91 -19.05 -2.30
C ALA A 232 26.37 -19.49 -2.27
N HIS A 233 27.20 -18.71 -1.58
CA HIS A 233 28.64 -18.92 -1.47
C HIS A 233 29.08 -18.87 -0.01
N ALA A 234 29.78 -19.91 0.43
CA ALA A 234 30.13 -20.08 1.83
C ALA A 234 31.28 -19.16 2.30
N HIS A 235 32.24 -18.85 1.43
CA HIS A 235 33.53 -18.27 1.84
C HIS A 235 33.77 -16.87 1.29
N ALA A 236 34.27 -15.99 2.16
CA ALA A 236 34.88 -14.74 1.75
C ALA A 236 36.12 -15.01 0.88
N GLY A 237 36.41 -14.09 -0.03
CA GLY A 237 37.49 -14.19 -1.01
C GLY A 237 37.11 -14.97 -2.28
N THR A 238 35.95 -15.61 -2.33
CA THR A 238 35.47 -16.24 -3.57
C THR A 238 35.28 -15.20 -4.68
N VAL A 239 35.86 -15.46 -5.84
CA VAL A 239 35.72 -14.61 -7.03
C VAL A 239 34.50 -15.07 -7.83
N LEU A 240 33.52 -14.19 -8.06
CA LEU A 240 32.34 -14.51 -8.87
C LEU A 240 32.65 -14.48 -10.36
N PHE A 241 33.41 -13.48 -10.80
CA PHE A 241 33.95 -13.35 -12.16
C PHE A 241 35.10 -12.35 -12.17
N ASN A 242 35.96 -12.45 -13.17
CA ASN A 242 37.12 -11.59 -13.35
C ASN A 242 36.84 -10.46 -14.35
N GLN A 243 37.57 -9.36 -14.20
CA GLN A 243 37.68 -8.34 -15.22
C GLN A 243 38.19 -8.96 -16.53
N GLY A 244 37.54 -8.65 -17.65
CA GLY A 244 37.84 -9.21 -18.96
C GLY A 244 37.05 -10.47 -19.31
N ASP A 245 36.37 -11.11 -18.35
CA ASP A 245 35.52 -12.26 -18.62
C ASP A 245 34.31 -11.86 -19.49
N GLU A 246 33.73 -12.83 -20.19
CA GLU A 246 32.46 -12.63 -20.90
C GLU A 246 31.32 -12.37 -19.90
N GLY A 247 30.47 -11.38 -20.18
CA GLY A 247 29.28 -11.10 -19.37
C GLY A 247 28.22 -12.19 -19.53
N ARG A 248 28.09 -13.11 -18.55
CA ARG A 248 27.13 -14.23 -18.62
C ARG A 248 25.90 -14.11 -17.71
N SER A 249 25.98 -13.35 -16.63
CA SER A 249 24.87 -13.23 -15.68
C SER A 249 24.79 -11.85 -15.03
N TRP A 250 23.59 -11.48 -14.59
CA TRP A 250 23.30 -10.33 -13.74
C TRP A 250 22.99 -10.83 -12.33
N TYR A 251 23.50 -10.12 -11.32
CA TYR A 251 23.41 -10.53 -9.92
C TYR A 251 22.77 -9.46 -9.05
N ILE A 252 22.03 -9.89 -8.04
CA ILE A 252 21.45 -9.04 -6.98
C ILE A 252 21.84 -9.64 -5.64
N LEU A 253 22.37 -8.82 -4.72
CA LEU A 253 22.85 -9.30 -3.43
C LEU A 253 21.72 -9.32 -2.40
N LEU A 254 21.35 -10.51 -1.92
CA LEU A 254 20.34 -10.71 -0.87
C LEU A 254 20.93 -10.73 0.54
N LYS A 255 22.20 -11.11 0.69
CA LYS A 255 22.89 -11.17 1.98
C LYS A 255 24.39 -11.09 1.76
N GLY A 256 25.08 -10.34 2.62
CA GLY A 256 26.53 -10.19 2.63
C GLY A 256 27.00 -8.93 1.89
N SER A 257 28.29 -8.90 1.54
CA SER A 257 28.91 -7.81 0.81
C SER A 257 29.95 -8.32 -0.19
N VAL A 258 30.16 -7.58 -1.28
CA VAL A 258 31.15 -7.90 -2.33
C VAL A 258 32.00 -6.68 -2.66
N ASP A 259 33.27 -6.91 -2.96
CA ASP A 259 34.20 -5.89 -3.41
C ASP A 259 34.30 -5.88 -4.95
N VAL A 260 34.26 -4.67 -5.51
CA VAL A 260 34.47 -4.39 -6.94
C VAL A 260 35.93 -4.02 -7.11
N VAL A 261 36.68 -4.87 -7.82
CA VAL A 261 38.13 -4.74 -7.99
C VAL A 261 38.46 -4.46 -9.45
N ILE A 262 39.25 -3.42 -9.71
CA ILE A 262 39.71 -3.07 -11.07
C ILE A 262 41.24 -3.17 -11.11
N HIS A 263 41.77 -3.84 -12.14
CA HIS A 263 43.20 -3.98 -12.38
C HIS A 263 43.87 -2.59 -12.44
N GLY A 264 44.93 -2.42 -11.64
CA GLY A 264 45.65 -1.15 -11.52
C GLY A 264 45.00 -0.10 -10.61
N LYS A 265 43.78 -0.32 -10.10
CA LYS A 265 43.09 0.57 -9.15
C LYS A 265 42.77 -0.09 -7.80
N GLY A 266 42.84 -1.41 -7.71
CA GLY A 266 42.47 -2.15 -6.49
C GLY A 266 40.95 -2.16 -6.28
N THR A 267 40.51 -2.27 -5.03
CA THR A 267 39.08 -2.21 -4.68
C THR A 267 38.55 -0.79 -4.86
N VAL A 268 37.63 -0.60 -5.81
CA VAL A 268 37.05 0.70 -6.14
C VAL A 268 35.73 0.98 -5.44
N ALA A 269 35.01 -0.07 -5.03
CA ALA A 269 33.76 0.02 -4.29
C ALA A 269 33.48 -1.29 -3.53
N THR A 270 32.66 -1.21 -2.48
CA THR A 270 32.05 -2.37 -1.83
C THR A 270 30.54 -2.25 -1.97
N LEU A 271 29.89 -3.26 -2.54
CA LEU A 271 28.43 -3.37 -2.66
C LEU A 271 27.87 -4.16 -1.47
N LYS A 272 26.65 -3.82 -1.06
CA LYS A 272 25.96 -4.37 0.11
C LYS A 272 24.61 -4.99 -0.30
N GLU A 273 23.97 -5.62 0.67
CA GLU A 273 22.62 -6.16 0.51
C GLU A 273 21.66 -5.14 -0.12
N GLY A 274 20.92 -5.56 -1.14
CA GLY A 274 20.03 -4.73 -1.94
C GLY A 274 20.66 -4.18 -3.23
N ASP A 275 22.00 -4.19 -3.36
CA ASP A 275 22.68 -3.74 -4.58
C ASP A 275 22.65 -4.80 -5.69
N ASP A 276 22.75 -4.35 -6.95
CA ASP A 276 22.85 -5.20 -8.14
C ASP A 276 24.13 -4.91 -8.94
N PHE A 277 24.66 -5.92 -9.64
CA PHE A 277 25.88 -5.78 -10.45
C PHE A 277 25.95 -6.74 -11.63
N GLY A 278 26.81 -6.40 -12.60
CA GLY A 278 27.05 -7.23 -13.78
C GLY A 278 26.08 -7.00 -14.96
N LYS A 279 25.12 -6.07 -14.86
CA LYS A 279 24.18 -5.78 -15.96
C LYS A 279 24.82 -5.19 -17.22
N LEU A 280 25.83 -4.31 -17.07
CA LEU A 280 26.42 -3.55 -18.18
C LEU A 280 27.04 -4.46 -19.26
N ALA A 281 27.70 -5.54 -18.85
CA ALA A 281 28.32 -6.50 -19.77
C ALA A 281 27.28 -7.29 -20.59
N LEU A 282 26.06 -7.48 -20.06
CA LEU A 282 24.97 -8.14 -20.77
C LEU A 282 24.37 -7.21 -21.84
N ILE A 283 24.17 -5.93 -21.47
CA ILE A 283 23.52 -4.93 -22.32
C ILE A 283 24.41 -4.55 -23.51
N ASN A 284 25.71 -4.31 -23.24
CA ASN A 284 26.64 -3.82 -24.26
C ASN A 284 27.36 -4.93 -25.03
N ASP A 285 27.04 -6.19 -24.73
CA ASP A 285 27.78 -7.37 -25.21
C ASP A 285 29.31 -7.21 -25.10
N ALA A 286 29.75 -6.73 -23.94
CA ALA A 286 31.13 -6.32 -23.68
C ALA A 286 31.76 -7.15 -22.54
N PRO A 287 33.11 -7.27 -22.49
CA PRO A 287 33.80 -7.91 -21.36
C PRO A 287 33.51 -7.23 -20.02
N ARG A 288 33.65 -7.98 -18.91
CA ARG A 288 33.52 -7.47 -17.54
C ARG A 288 34.50 -6.32 -17.29
N ALA A 289 34.00 -5.17 -16.84
CA ALA A 289 34.83 -4.00 -16.53
C ALA A 289 35.57 -4.11 -15.19
N ALA A 290 35.17 -5.04 -14.31
CA ALA A 290 35.73 -5.25 -12.98
C ALA A 290 35.60 -6.71 -12.55
N THR A 291 36.46 -7.13 -11.61
CA THR A 291 36.39 -8.39 -10.88
C THR A 291 35.48 -8.21 -9.67
N ILE A 292 34.63 -9.20 -9.36
CA ILE A 292 33.81 -9.19 -8.14
C ILE A 292 34.28 -10.28 -7.19
N VAL A 293 34.59 -9.88 -5.95
CA VAL A 293 35.09 -10.77 -4.90
C VAL A 293 34.19 -10.68 -3.67
N LEU A 294 33.83 -11.83 -3.09
CA LEU A 294 33.05 -11.85 -1.86
C LEU A 294 33.87 -11.31 -0.70
N LYS A 295 33.29 -10.40 0.07
CA LYS A 295 33.95 -9.82 1.24
C LYS A 295 33.64 -10.59 2.52
N GLU A 296 32.48 -11.24 2.57
CA GLU A 296 31.96 -11.94 3.74
C GLU A 296 31.62 -13.41 3.44
N ASN A 297 31.60 -14.23 4.49
CA ASN A 297 31.12 -15.61 4.41
C ASN A 297 29.59 -15.64 4.25
N ASN A 298 29.07 -16.71 3.63
CA ASN A 298 27.63 -16.95 3.45
C ASN A 298 26.90 -15.83 2.69
N CYS A 299 27.47 -15.39 1.56
CA CYS A 299 26.80 -14.44 0.68
C CYS A 299 25.69 -15.13 -0.12
N HIS A 300 24.54 -14.48 -0.24
CA HIS A 300 23.38 -14.98 -0.98
C HIS A 300 23.05 -14.03 -2.13
N LEU A 301 22.86 -14.57 -3.33
CA LEU A 301 22.61 -13.80 -4.54
C LEU A 301 21.40 -14.33 -5.30
N LEU A 302 20.72 -13.43 -6.01
CA LEU A 302 19.87 -13.81 -7.14
C LEU A 302 20.65 -13.64 -8.43
N ARG A 303 20.52 -14.60 -9.33
CA ARG A 303 21.20 -14.62 -10.63
C ARG A 303 20.18 -14.69 -11.76
N VAL A 304 20.42 -13.91 -12.81
CA VAL A 304 19.71 -13.97 -14.09
C VAL A 304 20.72 -14.15 -15.20
N ASP A 305 20.63 -15.25 -15.94
CA ASP A 305 21.57 -15.58 -17.01
C ASP A 305 21.28 -14.80 -18.30
N LYS A 306 22.32 -14.54 -19.12
CA LYS A 306 22.28 -13.68 -20.32
C LYS A 306 21.19 -14.07 -21.29
N GLU A 307 21.02 -15.38 -21.54
CA GLU A 307 19.98 -15.88 -22.45
C GLU A 307 18.58 -15.51 -21.96
N HIS A 308 18.33 -15.65 -20.66
CA HIS A 308 17.05 -15.31 -20.06
C HIS A 308 16.86 -13.80 -19.94
N PHE A 309 17.91 -13.04 -19.61
CA PHE A 309 17.89 -11.58 -19.61
C PHE A 309 17.49 -11.02 -20.99
N ASN A 310 18.15 -11.49 -22.04
CA ASN A 310 17.85 -11.10 -23.42
C ASN A 310 16.48 -11.62 -23.88
N ARG A 311 16.05 -12.79 -23.41
CA ARG A 311 14.70 -13.31 -23.68
C ARG A 311 13.63 -12.38 -23.08
N ILE A 312 13.76 -11.98 -21.81
CA ILE A 312 12.83 -11.04 -21.18
C ILE A 312 12.76 -9.73 -21.97
N LEU A 313 13.90 -9.14 -22.35
CA LEU A 313 13.91 -7.89 -23.13
C LEU A 313 13.20 -8.06 -24.48
N ARG A 314 13.49 -9.15 -25.21
CA ARG A 314 12.82 -9.45 -26.48
C ARG A 314 11.34 -9.74 -26.31
N ASP A 315 10.95 -10.44 -25.25
CA ASP A 315 9.54 -10.77 -25.00
C ASP A 315 8.76 -9.51 -24.62
N VAL A 316 9.33 -8.63 -23.80
CA VAL A 316 8.74 -7.32 -23.49
C VAL A 316 8.58 -6.49 -24.76
N GLU A 317 9.61 -6.41 -25.59
CA GLU A 317 9.55 -5.66 -26.86
C GLU A 317 8.55 -6.28 -27.84
N ALA A 318 8.51 -7.61 -27.98
CA ALA A 318 7.56 -8.34 -28.81
C ALA A 318 6.11 -8.25 -28.30
N ASN A 319 5.93 -8.03 -26.99
CA ASN A 319 4.64 -7.81 -26.36
C ASN A 319 4.24 -6.33 -26.37
N THR A 320 5.14 -5.40 -26.68
CA THR A 320 4.88 -3.96 -26.70
C THR A 320 4.54 -3.51 -28.12
N LEU A 321 3.43 -2.81 -28.27
CA LEU A 321 3.03 -2.17 -29.52
C LEU A 321 3.12 -0.65 -29.34
N ARG A 322 3.91 0.01 -30.19
CA ARG A 322 4.08 1.47 -30.19
C ARG A 322 3.42 2.04 -31.43
N LEU A 323 2.38 2.85 -31.24
CA LEU A 323 1.80 3.66 -32.30
C LEU A 323 2.58 4.97 -32.40
N GLN A 324 2.93 5.34 -33.62
CA GLN A 324 3.69 6.56 -33.92
C GLN A 324 2.92 7.47 -34.86
N GLU A 325 2.91 8.76 -34.56
CA GLU A 325 2.42 9.82 -35.44
C GLU A 325 3.55 10.82 -35.64
N HIS A 326 3.80 11.19 -36.90
CA HIS A 326 4.89 12.10 -37.27
C HIS A 326 6.28 11.69 -36.68
N GLY A 327 6.52 10.38 -36.58
CA GLY A 327 7.78 9.82 -36.07
C GLY A 327 7.95 9.92 -34.55
N LYS A 328 6.90 10.26 -33.80
CA LYS A 328 6.89 10.26 -32.33
C LYS A 328 5.92 9.20 -31.81
N ASP A 329 6.30 8.51 -30.74
CA ASP A 329 5.40 7.61 -30.02
C ASP A 329 4.21 8.44 -29.49
N VAL A 330 2.99 7.97 -29.72
CA VAL A 330 1.74 8.59 -29.23
C VAL A 330 0.90 7.66 -28.35
N LEU A 331 1.05 6.35 -28.51
CA LEU A 331 0.39 5.36 -27.67
C LEU A 331 1.25 4.10 -27.58
N ILE A 332 1.47 3.62 -26.36
CA ILE A 332 2.22 2.41 -26.07
C ILE A 332 1.29 1.42 -25.39
N LEU A 333 1.11 0.27 -26.03
CA LEU A 333 0.29 -0.84 -25.57
C LEU A 333 1.16 -2.03 -25.19
N GLU A 334 0.74 -2.81 -24.20
CA GLU A 334 1.37 -4.08 -23.84
C GLU A 334 0.37 -5.23 -23.97
N ARG A 335 0.80 -6.37 -24.51
CA ARG A 335 -0.03 -7.57 -24.70
C ARG A 335 -0.31 -8.24 -23.36
N VAL A 336 -1.58 -8.49 -23.06
CA VAL A 336 -1.98 -9.19 -21.84
C VAL A 336 -1.66 -10.68 -21.97
N ALA A 337 -0.91 -11.23 -21.02
CA ALA A 337 -0.64 -12.67 -20.95
C ALA A 337 -1.94 -13.46 -20.74
N LYS A 338 -2.13 -14.55 -21.50
CA LYS A 338 -3.38 -15.37 -21.57
C LYS A 338 -3.83 -16.05 -20.26
N GLN A 339 -3.23 -15.75 -19.10
CA GLN A 339 -3.41 -16.54 -17.86
C GLN A 339 -4.43 -15.98 -16.85
N ARG A 340 -5.16 -14.89 -17.13
CA ARG A 340 -6.31 -14.49 -16.28
C ARG A 340 -7.53 -14.28 -17.16
N GLY A 341 -8.61 -15.00 -16.83
CA GLY A 341 -9.82 -15.08 -17.63
C GLY A 341 -10.46 -13.72 -17.95
N TYR A 342 -11.21 -13.71 -19.05
CA TYR A 342 -12.19 -12.70 -19.47
C TYR A 342 -11.74 -11.25 -19.70
N SER A 343 -10.45 -10.95 -19.91
CA SER A 343 -10.15 -9.69 -20.62
C SER A 343 -10.56 -9.86 -22.08
N ALA A 344 -11.62 -9.17 -22.51
CA ALA A 344 -12.04 -9.14 -23.91
C ALA A 344 -10.94 -8.53 -24.81
N PHE A 345 -9.98 -7.81 -24.22
CA PHE A 345 -8.96 -7.06 -24.93
C PHE A 345 -7.57 -7.70 -24.82
N LYS A 346 -6.92 -7.84 -25.98
CA LYS A 346 -5.59 -8.43 -26.14
C LYS A 346 -4.45 -7.54 -25.63
N TYR A 347 -4.67 -6.23 -25.53
CA TYR A 347 -3.66 -5.23 -25.18
C TYR A 347 -4.18 -4.23 -24.14
N THR A 348 -3.29 -3.80 -23.23
CA THR A 348 -3.51 -2.75 -22.22
C THR A 348 -2.68 -1.51 -22.54
N VAL A 349 -3.21 -0.33 -22.19
CA VAL A 349 -2.49 0.94 -22.39
C VAL A 349 -1.47 1.13 -21.26
N MET A 350 -0.21 1.37 -21.63
CA MET A 350 0.88 1.64 -20.70
C MET A 350 1.18 3.13 -20.61
N SER A 351 1.18 3.81 -21.75
CA SER A 351 1.32 5.26 -21.83
C SER A 351 0.78 5.80 -23.14
N GLY A 352 0.42 7.07 -23.19
CA GLY A 352 -0.04 7.72 -24.41
C GLY A 352 -0.25 9.21 -24.26
N THR A 353 -0.45 9.93 -25.36
CA THR A 353 -0.96 11.29 -25.30
C THR A 353 -2.42 11.28 -24.86
N PRO A 354 -2.91 12.32 -24.14
CA PRO A 354 -4.31 12.40 -23.72
C PRO A 354 -5.31 12.15 -24.86
N GLN A 355 -5.07 12.81 -26.00
CA GLN A 355 -5.88 12.70 -27.21
C GLN A 355 -5.89 11.27 -27.75
N LYS A 356 -4.71 10.66 -27.93
CA LYS A 356 -4.63 9.33 -28.53
C LYS A 356 -5.22 8.25 -27.63
N MET A 357 -5.14 8.42 -26.31
CA MET A 357 -5.80 7.54 -25.35
C MET A 357 -7.33 7.66 -25.43
N LEU A 358 -7.87 8.87 -25.58
CA LEU A 358 -9.29 9.10 -25.77
C LEU A 358 -9.79 8.50 -27.09
N GLU A 359 -9.10 8.77 -28.20
CA GLU A 359 -9.40 8.20 -29.53
C GLU A 359 -9.45 6.68 -29.46
N HIS A 360 -8.39 6.04 -28.93
CA HIS A 360 -8.33 4.58 -28.77
C HIS A 360 -9.48 4.05 -27.89
N LEU A 361 -9.90 4.78 -26.87
CA LEU A 361 -11.01 4.43 -26.00
C LEU A 361 -12.34 4.48 -26.75
N LEU A 362 -12.61 5.57 -27.47
CA LEU A 362 -13.82 5.72 -28.28
C LEU A 362 -13.91 4.62 -29.35
N GLU A 363 -12.81 4.31 -30.02
CA GLU A 363 -12.79 3.34 -31.13
C GLU A 363 -12.95 1.88 -30.69
N THR A 364 -12.36 1.52 -29.54
CA THR A 364 -12.17 0.11 -29.20
C THR A 364 -12.91 -0.35 -27.94
N ARG A 365 -13.36 0.58 -27.08
CA ARG A 365 -13.91 0.25 -25.75
C ARG A 365 -15.37 0.66 -25.56
N LEU A 366 -15.96 1.34 -26.54
CA LEU A 366 -17.38 1.71 -26.55
C LEU A 366 -18.11 0.97 -27.68
N GLY A 367 -19.34 0.53 -27.40
CA GLY A 367 -20.15 -0.32 -28.29
C GLY A 367 -20.47 -1.72 -27.73
N GLY A 368 -21.25 -2.51 -28.48
CA GLY A 368 -21.87 -3.76 -28.02
C GLY A 368 -20.93 -4.93 -27.65
N GLN A 369 -19.62 -4.82 -27.89
CA GLN A 369 -18.63 -5.84 -27.50
C GLN A 369 -17.92 -5.56 -26.18
N ALA A 370 -18.12 -4.38 -25.56
CA ALA A 370 -17.49 -4.03 -24.30
C ALA A 370 -18.21 -4.71 -23.12
N GLY A 371 -17.50 -5.58 -22.39
CA GLY A 371 -18.00 -6.12 -21.13
C GLY A 371 -18.25 -5.02 -20.09
N PRO A 372 -19.09 -5.27 -19.07
CA PRO A 372 -19.48 -4.24 -18.09
C PRO A 372 -18.31 -3.66 -17.27
N ASN A 373 -17.16 -4.36 -17.20
CA ASN A 373 -15.97 -3.95 -16.46
C ASN A 373 -14.73 -3.91 -17.38
N ASP A 374 -14.53 -2.83 -18.13
CA ASP A 374 -13.25 -2.54 -18.78
C ASP A 374 -12.37 -1.69 -17.84
N PRO A 375 -11.24 -2.22 -17.33
CA PRO A 375 -10.33 -1.46 -16.48
C PRO A 375 -9.80 -0.20 -17.14
N PHE A 376 -9.49 -0.23 -18.45
CA PHE A 376 -8.89 0.95 -19.11
C PHE A 376 -9.88 2.12 -19.17
N LEU A 377 -11.13 1.85 -19.57
CA LEU A 377 -12.20 2.85 -19.57
C LEU A 377 -12.43 3.45 -18.18
N ASP A 378 -12.61 2.61 -17.15
CA ASP A 378 -12.87 3.10 -15.80
C ASP A 378 -11.66 3.87 -15.26
N ASP A 379 -10.43 3.38 -15.46
CA ASP A 379 -9.23 4.10 -15.02
C ASP A 379 -9.08 5.46 -15.71
N PHE A 380 -9.38 5.55 -17.02
CA PHE A 380 -9.37 6.81 -17.77
C PHE A 380 -10.38 7.79 -17.17
N LEU A 381 -11.64 7.36 -17.01
CA LEU A 381 -12.71 8.20 -16.46
C LEU A 381 -12.42 8.68 -15.03
N LEU A 382 -11.81 7.82 -14.21
CA LEU A 382 -11.47 8.15 -12.83
C LEU A 382 -10.26 9.07 -12.72
N THR A 383 -9.39 9.15 -13.73
CA THR A 383 -8.11 9.87 -13.60
C THR A 383 -7.86 10.94 -14.65
N HIS A 384 -8.77 11.12 -15.62
CA HIS A 384 -8.59 12.08 -16.72
C HIS A 384 -8.20 13.48 -16.24
N ILE A 385 -8.76 13.95 -15.13
CA ILE A 385 -8.53 15.29 -14.59
C ILE A 385 -7.05 15.59 -14.30
N VAL A 386 -6.22 14.55 -14.15
CA VAL A 386 -4.77 14.66 -13.91
C VAL A 386 -3.99 15.00 -15.18
N PHE A 387 -4.48 14.56 -16.36
CA PHE A 387 -3.73 14.65 -17.63
C PHE A 387 -4.52 15.23 -18.80
N MET A 388 -5.84 15.34 -18.67
CA MET A 388 -6.81 15.86 -19.63
C MET A 388 -7.92 16.57 -18.84
N PRO A 389 -7.71 17.85 -18.47
CA PRO A 389 -8.73 18.63 -17.75
C PRO A 389 -10.05 18.66 -18.51
N THR A 390 -11.17 18.83 -17.79
CA THR A 390 -12.53 18.81 -18.36
C THR A 390 -12.69 19.64 -19.64
N PRO A 391 -12.18 20.88 -19.76
CA PRO A 391 -12.30 21.66 -21.00
C PRO A 391 -11.66 20.96 -22.20
N LEU A 392 -10.45 20.42 -22.03
CA LEU A 392 -9.74 19.71 -23.09
C LEU A 392 -10.45 18.39 -23.46
N LEU A 393 -11.01 17.68 -22.48
CA LEU A 393 -11.80 16.48 -22.74
C LEU A 393 -13.04 16.81 -23.57
N ILE A 394 -13.75 17.90 -23.24
CA ILE A 394 -14.94 18.35 -23.95
C ILE A 394 -14.59 18.76 -25.39
N ASP A 395 -13.54 19.56 -25.57
CA ASP A 395 -13.09 20.00 -26.90
C ASP A 395 -12.82 18.80 -27.83
N GLU A 396 -12.15 17.76 -27.30
CA GLU A 396 -11.84 16.56 -28.06
C GLU A 396 -13.08 15.68 -28.30
N LEU A 397 -14.01 15.59 -27.36
CA LEU A 397 -15.29 14.88 -27.56
C LEU A 397 -16.15 15.59 -28.61
N ALA A 398 -16.22 16.93 -28.58
CA ALA A 398 -16.91 17.75 -29.56
C ALA A 398 -16.29 17.57 -30.95
N ALA A 399 -14.95 17.60 -31.06
CA ALA A 399 -14.25 17.34 -32.31
C ALA A 399 -14.54 15.95 -32.88
N ASN A 400 -14.63 14.91 -32.03
CA ASN A 400 -14.99 13.56 -32.46
C ASN A 400 -16.48 13.42 -32.86
N TYR A 401 -17.37 14.18 -32.23
CA TYR A 401 -18.81 14.18 -32.55
C TYR A 401 -19.12 14.91 -33.85
N HIS A 402 -18.45 16.05 -34.10
CA HIS A 402 -18.61 16.90 -35.28
C HIS A 402 -17.53 16.66 -36.35
N ALA A 403 -16.94 15.47 -36.39
CA ALA A 403 -15.90 15.13 -37.37
C ALA A 403 -16.39 15.22 -38.84
N ASP A 404 -17.70 15.24 -39.04
CA ASP A 404 -18.38 15.40 -40.34
C ASP A 404 -18.70 16.86 -40.72
N ALA A 405 -18.42 17.85 -39.86
CA ALA A 405 -18.88 19.24 -40.04
C ALA A 405 -18.45 19.88 -41.37
N ASP A 406 -17.25 19.55 -41.86
CA ASP A 406 -16.70 20.08 -43.12
C ASP A 406 -16.99 19.18 -44.34
N ILE A 407 -17.76 18.10 -44.17
CA ILE A 407 -18.01 17.08 -45.20
C ILE A 407 -19.47 17.15 -45.67
N ASP A 408 -19.69 17.26 -46.98
CA ASP A 408 -21.03 17.12 -47.56
C ASP A 408 -21.47 15.65 -47.51
N LEU A 409 -22.15 15.27 -46.42
CA LEU A 409 -22.64 13.91 -46.20
C LEU A 409 -23.53 13.39 -47.34
N ARG A 410 -24.18 14.26 -48.13
CA ARG A 410 -25.00 13.84 -49.28
C ARG A 410 -24.17 13.32 -50.44
N GLN A 411 -22.87 13.62 -50.46
CA GLN A 411 -21.89 13.15 -51.44
C GLN A 411 -20.94 12.10 -50.86
N ALA A 412 -20.97 11.86 -49.54
CA ALA A 412 -20.17 10.86 -48.86
C ALA A 412 -20.66 9.43 -49.17
N SER A 413 -19.76 8.45 -49.08
CA SER A 413 -20.12 7.04 -49.27
C SER A 413 -20.99 6.53 -48.10
N GLU A 414 -21.77 5.47 -48.32
CA GLU A 414 -22.54 4.83 -47.24
C GLU A 414 -21.62 4.36 -46.09
N GLU A 415 -20.38 3.95 -46.40
CA GLU A 415 -19.38 3.56 -45.39
C GLU A 415 -18.92 4.74 -44.53
N ASP A 416 -18.69 5.91 -45.15
CA ASP A 416 -18.31 7.13 -44.42
C ASP A 416 -19.46 7.63 -43.53
N GLN A 417 -20.69 7.58 -44.03
CA GLN A 417 -21.88 7.95 -43.26
C GLN A 417 -22.06 7.06 -42.01
N GLU A 418 -21.91 5.74 -42.14
CA GLU A 418 -21.98 4.82 -41.00
C GLU A 418 -20.81 5.02 -40.02
N TYR A 419 -19.62 5.35 -40.53
CA TYR A 419 -18.46 5.68 -39.69
C TYR A 419 -18.72 6.91 -38.80
N PHE A 420 -19.17 8.02 -39.39
CA PHE A 420 -19.47 9.24 -38.63
C PHE A 420 -20.62 9.03 -37.64
N LEU A 421 -21.67 8.32 -38.07
CA LEU A 421 -22.76 7.96 -37.19
C LEU A 421 -22.27 7.11 -36.00
N THR A 422 -21.41 6.12 -36.24
CA THR A 422 -20.80 5.30 -35.19
C THR A 422 -19.94 6.14 -34.23
N SER A 423 -19.20 7.13 -34.73
CA SER A 423 -18.45 8.08 -33.90
C SER A 423 -19.38 8.85 -32.95
N LYS A 424 -20.47 9.42 -33.49
CA LYS A 424 -21.50 10.12 -32.70
C LYS A 424 -22.09 9.23 -31.61
N ARG A 425 -22.43 7.98 -31.94
CA ARG A 425 -22.92 6.99 -30.95
C ARG A 425 -21.93 6.74 -29.82
N ARG A 426 -20.63 6.60 -30.15
CA ARG A 426 -19.56 6.37 -29.16
C ARG A 426 -19.40 7.55 -28.21
N VAL A 427 -19.50 8.79 -28.69
CA VAL A 427 -19.43 9.99 -27.83
C VAL A 427 -20.59 10.02 -26.83
N VAL A 428 -21.82 9.74 -27.26
CA VAL A 428 -22.98 9.70 -26.34
C VAL A 428 -22.81 8.58 -25.29
N GLN A 429 -22.34 7.40 -25.71
CA GLN A 429 -22.02 6.32 -24.78
C GLN A 429 -20.89 6.67 -23.81
N PHE A 430 -19.87 7.43 -24.26
CA PHE A 430 -18.81 7.93 -23.39
C PHE A 430 -19.39 8.81 -22.29
N ILE A 431 -20.25 9.78 -22.63
CA ILE A 431 -20.89 10.67 -21.67
C ILE A 431 -21.68 9.89 -20.61
N GLN A 432 -22.47 8.89 -21.04
CA GLN A 432 -23.17 8.02 -20.11
C GLN A 432 -22.20 7.31 -19.14
N ARG A 433 -21.11 6.74 -19.66
CA ARG A 433 -20.11 6.04 -18.85
C ARG A 433 -19.37 6.98 -17.92
N TRP A 434 -19.05 8.19 -18.38
CA TRP A 434 -18.39 9.23 -17.59
C TRP A 434 -19.26 9.64 -16.41
N VAL A 435 -20.53 9.94 -16.64
CA VAL A 435 -21.49 10.29 -15.58
C VAL A 435 -21.71 9.14 -14.60
N LEU A 436 -21.83 7.89 -15.08
CA LEU A 436 -22.00 6.72 -14.20
C LEU A 436 -20.76 6.45 -13.34
N ALA A 437 -19.57 6.57 -13.91
CA ALA A 437 -18.31 6.32 -13.21
C ALA A 437 -17.99 7.47 -12.25
N VAL A 438 -18.06 8.73 -12.68
CA VAL A 438 -17.59 9.88 -11.89
C VAL A 438 -18.70 10.47 -11.02
N ARG A 439 -19.98 10.26 -11.37
CA ARG A 439 -21.18 10.73 -10.65
C ARG A 439 -21.26 12.27 -10.63
N HIS A 440 -21.73 12.84 -9.52
CA HIS A 440 -22.07 14.26 -9.40
C HIS A 440 -20.92 15.22 -9.71
N ALA A 441 -19.66 14.79 -9.59
CA ALA A 441 -18.52 15.65 -9.91
C ALA A 441 -18.47 16.08 -11.39
N VAL A 442 -19.13 15.33 -12.31
CA VAL A 442 -19.33 15.77 -13.70
C VAL A 442 -20.27 16.97 -13.75
N PHE A 443 -21.38 16.92 -13.01
CA PHE A 443 -22.40 17.95 -12.97
C PHE A 443 -21.99 19.20 -12.18
N ASP A 444 -20.91 19.12 -11.39
CA ASP A 444 -20.33 20.28 -10.71
C ASP A 444 -19.48 21.16 -11.63
N ASP A 445 -19.15 20.69 -12.83
CA ASP A 445 -18.41 21.44 -13.84
C ASP A 445 -19.39 22.10 -14.82
N PRO A 446 -19.49 23.45 -14.85
CA PRO A 446 -20.45 24.13 -15.72
C PRO A 446 -20.24 23.85 -17.20
N LEU A 447 -18.99 23.68 -17.65
CA LEU A 447 -18.68 23.41 -19.05
C LEU A 447 -19.14 22.01 -19.46
N ALA A 448 -19.04 21.04 -18.55
CA ALA A 448 -19.56 19.70 -18.80
C ALA A 448 -21.09 19.69 -18.89
N VAL A 449 -21.78 20.48 -18.06
CA VAL A 449 -23.24 20.61 -18.11
C VAL A 449 -23.69 21.26 -19.42
N GLU A 450 -23.07 22.39 -19.81
CA GLU A 450 -23.34 23.08 -21.07
C GLU A 450 -23.17 22.15 -22.27
N PHE A 451 -22.04 21.43 -22.34
CA PHE A 451 -21.80 20.44 -23.40
C PHE A 451 -22.83 19.31 -23.43
N ILE A 452 -23.27 18.79 -22.27
CA ILE A 452 -24.29 17.73 -22.21
C ILE A 452 -25.65 18.23 -22.73
N GLU A 453 -26.01 19.47 -22.43
CA GLU A 453 -27.26 20.10 -22.89
C GLU A 453 -27.22 20.40 -24.40
N GLU A 454 -26.10 20.90 -24.91
CA GLU A 454 -25.87 21.09 -26.36
C GLU A 454 -25.92 19.75 -27.11
N LEU A 455 -25.18 18.74 -26.64
CA LEU A 455 -25.15 17.41 -27.22
C LEU A 455 -26.55 16.77 -27.24
N ALA A 456 -27.36 16.98 -26.20
CA ALA A 456 -28.74 16.48 -26.17
C ALA A 456 -29.59 17.08 -27.29
N THR A 457 -29.44 18.38 -27.54
CA THR A 457 -30.15 19.08 -28.63
C THR A 457 -29.73 18.52 -30.00
N ASP A 458 -28.44 18.30 -30.20
CA ASP A 458 -27.91 17.75 -31.46
C ASP A 458 -28.34 16.30 -31.69
N VAL A 459 -28.34 15.47 -30.65
CA VAL A 459 -28.78 14.07 -30.72
C VAL A 459 -30.28 13.98 -31.02
N GLU A 460 -31.11 14.86 -30.44
CA GLU A 460 -32.55 14.92 -30.72
C GLU A 460 -32.85 15.38 -32.15
N ALA A 461 -31.99 16.20 -32.75
CA ALA A 461 -32.14 16.67 -34.12
C ALA A 461 -31.81 15.60 -35.17
N GLU A 462 -31.09 14.53 -34.81
CA GLU A 462 -30.62 13.47 -35.71
C GLU A 462 -31.47 12.19 -35.58
N PRO A 463 -32.36 11.87 -36.55
CA PRO A 463 -33.27 10.72 -36.44
C PRO A 463 -32.57 9.36 -36.32
N ALA A 464 -31.32 9.26 -36.81
CA ALA A 464 -30.53 8.03 -36.77
C ALA A 464 -29.97 7.67 -35.38
N LEU A 465 -30.14 8.57 -34.39
CA LEU A 465 -29.62 8.45 -33.02
C LEU A 465 -30.72 8.26 -31.96
N GLN A 466 -31.83 7.58 -32.31
CA GLN A 466 -32.98 7.42 -31.41
C GLN A 466 -32.66 6.66 -30.10
N GLU A 467 -31.76 5.67 -30.15
CA GLU A 467 -31.33 4.93 -28.95
C GLU A 467 -30.46 5.82 -28.05
N GLU A 468 -29.55 6.57 -28.66
CA GLU A 468 -28.67 7.54 -28.00
C GLU A 468 -29.46 8.69 -27.38
N ALA A 469 -30.54 9.16 -28.02
CA ALA A 469 -31.45 10.14 -27.46
C ALA A 469 -32.06 9.66 -26.13
N SER A 470 -32.36 8.36 -26.01
CA SER A 470 -32.84 7.78 -24.75
C SER A 470 -31.76 7.75 -23.67
N ILE A 471 -30.51 7.50 -24.07
CA ILE A 471 -29.34 7.51 -23.17
C ILE A 471 -29.09 8.91 -22.62
N ILE A 472 -29.04 9.93 -23.50
CA ILE A 472 -28.76 11.31 -23.08
C ILE A 472 -29.91 11.87 -22.24
N HIS A 473 -31.17 11.53 -22.54
CA HIS A 473 -32.30 11.91 -21.69
C HIS A 473 -32.21 11.31 -20.27
N HIS A 474 -31.70 10.08 -20.15
CA HIS A 474 -31.42 9.50 -18.83
C HIS A 474 -30.35 10.30 -18.06
N VAL A 475 -29.30 10.75 -18.75
CA VAL A 475 -28.25 11.60 -18.16
C VAL A 475 -28.85 12.95 -17.70
N LEU A 476 -29.66 13.61 -18.54
CA LEU A 476 -30.34 14.86 -18.19
C LEU A 476 -31.30 14.68 -16.99
N THR A 477 -31.99 13.53 -16.90
CA THR A 477 -32.81 13.21 -15.73
C THR A 477 -31.97 13.11 -14.45
N GLN A 478 -30.76 12.53 -14.52
CA GLN A 478 -29.85 12.47 -13.38
C GLN A 478 -29.33 13.87 -13.00
N LEU A 479 -29.02 14.71 -14.00
CA LEU A 479 -28.62 16.11 -13.80
C LEU A 479 -29.73 16.91 -13.10
N SER A 480 -30.98 16.82 -13.56
CA SER A 480 -32.13 17.51 -12.95
C SER A 480 -32.29 17.11 -11.48
N ARG A 481 -32.24 15.80 -11.18
CA ARG A 481 -32.31 15.30 -9.80
C ARG A 481 -31.17 15.82 -8.93
N TYR A 482 -29.97 15.92 -9.51
CA TYR A 482 -28.80 16.46 -8.81
C TYR A 482 -28.97 17.95 -8.51
N GLN A 483 -29.43 18.73 -9.48
CA GLN A 483 -29.68 20.17 -9.32
C GLN A 483 -30.78 20.43 -8.28
N GLU A 484 -31.86 19.65 -8.27
CA GLU A 484 -32.91 19.70 -7.25
C GLU A 484 -32.35 19.45 -5.83
N ASP A 485 -31.59 18.36 -5.64
CA ASP A 485 -30.96 18.06 -4.33
C ASP A 485 -29.96 19.14 -3.90
N ARG A 486 -29.21 19.69 -4.85
CA ARG A 486 -28.27 20.79 -4.61
C ARG A 486 -29.01 22.06 -4.19
N GLN A 487 -30.14 22.37 -4.80
CA GLN A 487 -30.96 23.53 -4.44
C GLN A 487 -31.62 23.37 -3.06
N MET A 488 -32.09 22.17 -2.72
CA MET A 488 -32.67 21.88 -1.40
C MET A 488 -31.64 22.01 -0.27
N ASN A 489 -30.38 21.71 -0.56
CA ASN A 489 -29.28 21.70 0.41
C ASN A 489 -28.25 22.83 0.15
N ALA A 490 -28.66 23.91 -0.53
CA ALA A 490 -27.76 24.98 -0.95
C ALA A 490 -27.24 25.83 0.22
N THR A 491 -25.99 26.28 0.10
CA THR A 491 -25.38 27.31 0.97
C THR A 491 -25.46 26.97 2.46
N GLN A 492 -24.85 25.85 2.85
CA GLN A 492 -24.76 25.49 4.26
C GLN A 492 -23.84 26.45 5.01
N LYS A 493 -24.10 26.62 6.30
CA LYS A 493 -23.31 27.50 7.16
C LYS A 493 -22.62 26.68 8.24
N TRP A 494 -21.30 26.65 8.16
CA TRP A 494 -20.44 25.99 9.12
C TRP A 494 -19.82 27.05 10.05
N LYS A 495 -19.82 26.79 11.36
CA LYS A 495 -19.24 27.71 12.34
C LYS A 495 -18.23 26.97 13.20
N LEU A 496 -16.95 27.32 13.05
CA LEU A 496 -15.88 26.80 13.88
C LEU A 496 -15.92 27.49 15.26
N PRO A 497 -16.10 26.74 16.36
CA PRO A 497 -16.17 27.31 17.68
C PRO A 497 -14.79 27.77 18.17
N PRO A 498 -14.77 28.63 19.20
CA PRO A 498 -13.52 29.16 19.78
C PRO A 498 -12.59 28.05 20.31
N ASN A 499 -13.20 27.04 20.93
CA ASN A 499 -12.54 26.07 21.80
C ASN A 499 -12.14 24.77 21.06
N GLY A 500 -12.27 24.73 19.73
CA GLY A 500 -11.83 23.59 18.93
C GLY A 500 -12.52 23.55 17.57
N GLN A 501 -12.19 22.55 16.77
CA GLN A 501 -12.97 22.23 15.58
C GLN A 501 -13.64 20.86 15.76
N PRO A 502 -14.72 20.77 16.56
CA PRO A 502 -15.39 19.51 16.78
C PRO A 502 -15.93 18.95 15.45
N ILE A 503 -15.65 17.68 15.21
CA ILE A 503 -15.97 17.01 13.95
C ILE A 503 -17.49 16.95 13.72
N CYS A 504 -18.27 16.97 14.81
CA CYS A 504 -19.73 17.08 14.77
C CYS A 504 -20.23 18.27 13.94
N LEU A 505 -19.46 19.35 13.83
CA LEU A 505 -19.86 20.53 13.06
C LEU A 505 -20.08 20.20 11.61
N PHE A 506 -19.29 19.26 11.08
CA PHE A 506 -19.30 18.86 9.68
C PHE A 506 -20.21 17.65 9.43
N SER A 507 -21.10 17.38 10.39
CA SER A 507 -22.07 16.28 10.33
C SER A 507 -23.49 16.82 10.52
N GLY A 508 -24.45 16.32 9.74
CA GLY A 508 -25.82 16.80 9.76
C GLY A 508 -26.55 16.61 11.10
N ASN A 509 -27.37 17.60 11.43
CA ASN A 509 -28.34 17.51 12.53
C ASN A 509 -29.58 16.66 12.16
N THR A 510 -29.85 16.45 10.88
CA THR A 510 -30.99 15.68 10.37
C THR A 510 -30.54 14.33 9.81
N HIS A 511 -31.46 13.38 9.63
CA HIS A 511 -31.21 12.06 9.01
C HIS A 511 -30.73 12.13 7.54
N SER A 512 -30.38 13.32 7.03
CA SER A 512 -29.87 13.52 5.67
C SER A 512 -28.35 13.65 5.66
N LYS A 513 -27.72 12.91 4.74
CA LYS A 513 -26.27 12.86 4.55
C LYS A 513 -25.76 14.25 4.14
N THR A 514 -24.88 14.81 4.93
CA THR A 514 -24.41 16.19 4.74
C THR A 514 -23.05 16.16 4.05
N VAL A 515 -22.98 16.76 2.87
CA VAL A 515 -21.75 16.88 2.07
C VAL A 515 -21.30 18.33 2.13
N ILE A 516 -20.03 18.55 2.46
CA ILE A 516 -19.41 19.87 2.45
C ILE A 516 -19.16 20.26 1.00
N ARG A 517 -19.67 21.42 0.61
CA ARG A 517 -19.57 21.94 -0.76
C ARG A 517 -18.65 23.15 -0.88
N PRO A 518 -18.10 23.45 -2.07
CA PRO A 518 -17.22 24.59 -2.31
C PRO A 518 -17.83 25.94 -1.95
N ASP A 519 -19.14 26.08 -2.18
CA ASP A 519 -19.95 27.29 -1.99
C ASP A 519 -20.55 27.43 -0.59
N ASP A 520 -20.34 26.43 0.28
CA ASP A 520 -20.77 26.54 1.67
C ASP A 520 -19.97 27.62 2.41
N ASP A 521 -20.65 28.38 3.26
CA ASP A 521 -20.02 29.38 4.10
C ASP A 521 -19.39 28.75 5.33
N ILE A 522 -18.14 29.10 5.62
CA ILE A 522 -17.47 28.77 6.88
C ILE A 522 -17.09 30.03 7.64
N ILE A 523 -17.46 30.05 8.92
CA ILE A 523 -17.17 31.12 9.87
C ILE A 523 -16.08 30.65 10.82
N PHE A 524 -14.96 31.38 10.86
CA PHE A 524 -13.81 31.02 11.69
C PHE A 524 -13.03 32.24 12.15
N ARG A 525 -12.15 32.04 13.13
CA ARG A 525 -11.31 33.09 13.70
C ARG A 525 -9.90 33.01 13.13
N VAL A 526 -9.32 34.16 12.82
CA VAL A 526 -7.91 34.32 12.46
C VAL A 526 -7.24 35.19 13.51
N TYR A 527 -6.19 34.65 14.13
CA TYR A 527 -5.52 35.23 15.30
C TYR A 527 -4.23 35.97 14.93
N CYS A 528 -3.81 36.89 15.80
CA CYS A 528 -2.51 37.56 15.79
C CYS A 528 -1.57 36.97 16.85
N ALA A 529 -0.30 37.40 16.83
CA ALA A 529 0.71 36.98 17.81
C ALA A 529 0.34 37.36 19.26
N ASP A 530 -0.42 38.44 19.46
CA ASP A 530 -0.94 38.88 20.76
C ASP A 530 -2.27 38.20 21.17
N HIS A 531 -2.68 37.17 20.41
CA HIS A 531 -3.90 36.39 20.59
C HIS A 531 -5.21 37.17 20.39
N THR A 532 -5.14 38.42 19.91
CA THR A 532 -6.32 39.09 19.34
C THR A 532 -6.74 38.38 18.06
N TYR A 533 -8.01 38.53 17.66
CA TYR A 533 -8.52 37.86 16.46
C TYR A 533 -9.59 38.65 15.74
N CYS A 534 -9.77 38.36 14.46
CA CYS A 534 -10.94 38.75 13.69
C CYS A 534 -11.77 37.51 13.33
N THR A 535 -13.07 37.70 13.12
CA THR A 535 -13.95 36.64 12.60
C THR A 535 -14.20 36.87 11.12
N LEU A 536 -13.94 35.84 10.33
CA LEU A 536 -14.11 35.83 8.89
C LEU A 536 -15.23 34.85 8.51
N ARG A 537 -15.92 35.17 7.41
CA ARG A 537 -16.92 34.32 6.77
C ARG A 537 -16.56 34.26 5.30
N PHE A 538 -16.37 33.05 4.80
CA PHE A 538 -15.95 32.82 3.42
C PHE A 538 -16.54 31.52 2.87
N PRO A 539 -16.73 31.41 1.55
CA PRO A 539 -16.93 30.12 0.90
C PRO A 539 -15.81 29.14 1.23
N MET A 540 -16.11 27.85 1.37
CA MET A 540 -15.14 26.80 1.72
C MET A 540 -13.95 26.73 0.75
N ALA A 541 -14.17 27.07 -0.53
CA ALA A 541 -13.15 27.09 -1.57
C ALA A 541 -12.24 28.33 -1.57
N THR A 542 -12.42 29.27 -0.63
CA THR A 542 -11.61 30.50 -0.57
C THR A 542 -10.14 30.18 -0.33
N THR A 543 -9.25 30.86 -1.07
CA THR A 543 -7.80 30.66 -0.99
C THR A 543 -7.20 31.28 0.27
N ALA A 544 -6.05 30.76 0.69
CA ALA A 544 -5.28 31.31 1.81
C ALA A 544 -4.89 32.77 1.59
N GLU A 545 -4.60 33.17 0.34
CA GLU A 545 -4.29 34.57 -0.02
C GLU A 545 -5.43 35.53 0.35
N VAL A 546 -6.67 35.19 -0.04
CA VAL A 546 -7.84 36.01 0.24
C VAL A 546 -8.12 36.06 1.73
N ILE A 547 -8.01 34.92 2.42
CA ILE A 547 -8.18 34.85 3.88
C ILE A 547 -7.15 35.75 4.58
N LYS A 548 -5.88 35.67 4.18
CA LYS A 548 -4.76 36.48 4.68
C LYS A 548 -5.01 37.98 4.48
N ALA A 549 -5.35 38.40 3.26
CA ALA A 549 -5.56 39.80 2.91
C ALA A 549 -6.74 40.40 3.71
N CYS A 550 -7.86 39.68 3.81
CA CYS A 550 -9.01 40.15 4.57
C CYS A 550 -8.79 40.13 6.09
N ALA A 551 -8.00 39.18 6.61
CA ALA A 551 -7.60 39.19 8.02
C ALA A 551 -6.75 40.43 8.32
N ALA A 552 -5.76 40.72 7.48
CA ALA A 552 -4.88 41.88 7.62
C ALA A 552 -5.63 43.21 7.62
N ASP A 553 -6.59 43.37 6.70
CA ASP A 553 -7.46 44.55 6.63
C ASP A 553 -8.32 44.71 7.89
N LYS A 554 -9.02 43.64 8.32
CA LYS A 554 -9.87 43.72 9.53
C LYS A 554 -9.09 43.93 10.83
N LEU A 555 -7.87 43.40 10.90
CA LEU A 555 -6.97 43.56 12.05
C LEU A 555 -6.13 44.83 11.96
N GLN A 556 -6.26 45.61 10.87
CA GLN A 556 -5.52 46.85 10.62
C GLN A 556 -3.99 46.66 10.73
N ILE A 557 -3.48 45.55 10.19
CA ILE A 557 -2.05 45.24 10.20
C ILE A 557 -1.35 46.13 9.16
N ALA A 558 -0.49 47.04 9.62
CA ALA A 558 0.24 48.00 8.77
C ALA A 558 1.40 47.35 7.98
N ARG A 559 1.09 46.32 7.18
CA ARG A 559 2.01 45.60 6.29
C ARG A 559 1.30 45.27 4.98
N LEU A 560 2.07 45.14 3.90
CA LEU A 560 1.54 44.67 2.63
C LEU A 560 1.20 43.18 2.72
N PRO A 561 0.16 42.68 2.00
CA PRO A 561 -0.20 41.26 2.01
C PRO A 561 0.94 40.30 1.62
N GLU A 562 1.89 40.78 0.81
CA GLU A 562 3.08 40.04 0.39
C GLU A 562 4.07 39.78 1.53
N ASP A 563 4.07 40.62 2.57
CA ASP A 563 4.92 40.50 3.75
C ASP A 563 4.27 39.66 4.87
N LEU A 564 3.04 39.23 4.65
CA LEU A 564 2.25 38.45 5.59
C LEU A 564 2.19 36.97 5.20
N LEU A 565 2.00 36.13 6.20
CA LEU A 565 1.79 34.70 6.07
C LEU A 565 0.49 34.30 6.78
N LEU A 566 -0.24 33.36 6.18
CA LEU A 566 -1.28 32.60 6.86
C LEU A 566 -0.66 31.33 7.43
N VAL A 567 -0.86 31.06 8.72
CA VAL A 567 -0.13 30.03 9.45
C VAL A 567 -1.09 29.22 10.31
N GLU A 568 -1.00 27.90 10.25
CA GLU A 568 -1.54 27.05 11.31
C GLU A 568 -0.55 27.00 12.47
N VAL A 569 -1.00 27.33 13.67
CA VAL A 569 -0.29 27.04 14.91
C VAL A 569 -0.95 25.84 15.56
N LYS A 570 -0.23 24.73 15.66
CA LYS A 570 -0.69 23.49 16.31
C LYS A 570 -0.60 23.62 17.82
N SER A 571 -1.33 22.77 18.56
CA SER A 571 -1.23 22.68 20.02
C SER A 571 0.17 22.32 20.53
N SER A 572 1.02 21.71 19.69
CA SER A 572 2.42 21.42 19.98
C SER A 572 3.35 22.65 19.93
N GLY A 573 2.87 23.78 19.41
CA GLY A 573 3.69 24.96 19.08
C GLY A 573 4.33 24.91 17.69
N GLU A 574 4.14 23.83 16.94
CA GLU A 574 4.58 23.75 15.54
C GLU A 574 3.78 24.73 14.66
N ARG A 575 4.48 25.38 13.74
CA ARG A 575 3.93 26.41 12.84
C ARG A 575 4.01 25.91 11.40
N VAL A 576 2.85 25.79 10.74
CA VAL A 576 2.75 25.33 9.35
C VAL A 576 2.23 26.49 8.49
N VAL A 577 3.03 26.94 7.54
CA VAL A 577 2.68 28.06 6.66
C VAL A 577 1.84 27.54 5.49
N PHE A 578 0.69 28.17 5.24
CA PHE A 578 -0.10 27.94 4.04
C PHE A 578 0.49 28.70 2.85
N LYS A 579 0.45 28.07 1.67
CA LYS A 579 0.74 28.75 0.40
C LYS A 579 -0.48 29.57 0.00
N ASP A 580 -0.26 30.67 -0.70
CA ASP A 580 -1.33 31.59 -1.12
C ASP A 580 -2.43 30.92 -1.95
N ASN A 581 -2.07 29.92 -2.77
CA ASN A 581 -2.99 29.13 -3.58
C ASN A 581 -3.67 27.96 -2.83
N ASP A 582 -3.40 27.76 -1.54
CA ASP A 582 -4.02 26.69 -0.77
C ASP A 582 -5.53 26.96 -0.56
N VAL A 583 -6.34 25.91 -0.71
CA VAL A 583 -7.80 25.91 -0.53
C VAL A 583 -8.19 24.92 0.58
N SER A 584 -9.44 24.97 1.06
CA SER A 584 -9.91 24.15 2.20
C SER A 584 -9.14 24.39 3.50
N VAL A 585 -8.56 25.57 3.68
CA VAL A 585 -7.74 25.92 4.86
C VAL A 585 -8.43 25.57 6.19
N PRO A 586 -9.72 25.89 6.42
CA PRO A 586 -10.34 25.66 7.72
C PRO A 586 -10.54 24.17 8.07
N THR A 587 -10.68 23.29 7.09
CA THR A 587 -10.87 21.84 7.32
C THR A 587 -9.54 21.09 7.42
N ALA A 588 -8.46 21.64 6.85
CA ALA A 588 -7.15 21.02 6.79
C ALA A 588 -6.33 21.08 8.10
N LEU A 589 -6.82 21.76 9.14
CA LEU A 589 -6.09 21.92 10.41
C LEU A 589 -5.93 20.60 11.18
N SER A 590 -4.95 20.55 12.09
CA SER A 590 -4.92 19.56 13.18
C SER A 590 -6.15 19.71 14.10
N LEU A 591 -6.40 18.73 14.97
CA LEU A 591 -7.61 18.73 15.82
C LEU A 591 -7.77 20.03 16.61
N ASN A 592 -6.71 20.45 17.31
CA ASN A 592 -6.70 21.69 18.07
C ASN A 592 -5.90 22.81 17.38
N GLY A 593 -5.59 22.69 16.07
CA GLY A 593 -4.92 23.74 15.30
C GLY A 593 -5.74 25.03 15.23
N ARG A 594 -5.05 26.16 15.06
CA ARG A 594 -5.66 27.49 14.91
C ARG A 594 -4.97 28.28 13.82
N ILE A 595 -5.73 29.13 13.13
CA ILE A 595 -5.25 29.93 12.00
C ILE A 595 -4.79 31.28 12.53
N PHE A 596 -3.58 31.66 12.17
CA PHE A 596 -2.95 32.93 12.50
C PHE A 596 -2.56 33.68 11.23
N VAL A 597 -2.52 34.99 11.33
CA VAL A 597 -1.85 35.87 10.37
C VAL A 597 -0.62 36.48 11.06
N SER A 598 0.52 36.46 10.38
CA SER A 598 1.76 37.02 10.94
C SER A 598 2.65 37.62 9.85
N PRO A 599 3.37 38.72 10.13
CA PRO A 599 4.51 39.14 9.33
C PRO A 599 5.57 38.04 9.21
N LYS A 600 6.22 37.95 8.04
CA LYS A 600 7.28 36.95 7.77
C LYS A 600 8.41 36.98 8.80
N ASP A 601 8.78 38.16 9.26
CA ASP A 601 9.83 38.42 10.25
C ASP A 601 9.42 38.08 11.70
N HIS A 602 8.12 37.86 11.96
CA HIS A 602 7.58 37.57 13.29
C HIS A 602 6.96 36.18 13.40
N LEU A 603 7.28 35.26 12.49
CA LEU A 603 6.77 33.89 12.52
C LEU A 603 7.06 33.18 13.86
N ASP A 604 8.25 33.42 14.43
CA ASP A 604 8.67 32.78 15.68
C ASP A 604 7.95 33.30 16.93
N ALA A 605 7.29 34.46 16.84
CA ALA A 605 6.52 35.04 17.94
C ALA A 605 5.15 34.37 18.12
N LEU A 606 4.69 33.58 17.15
CA LEU A 606 3.41 32.85 17.25
C LEU A 606 3.51 31.73 18.29
N THR A 607 2.57 31.73 19.24
CA THR A 607 2.45 30.74 20.30
C THR A 607 1.04 30.15 20.33
N PRO A 608 0.87 28.89 20.78
CA PRO A 608 -0.45 28.29 20.96
C PRO A 608 -1.31 29.08 21.95
N LEU A 609 -2.63 29.10 21.69
CA LEU A 609 -3.61 29.62 22.64
C LEU A 609 -3.80 28.64 23.80
N PRO A 610 -4.15 29.12 25.02
CA PRO A 610 -4.43 28.25 26.16
C PRO A 610 -5.50 27.18 25.88
N GLU A 611 -6.50 27.50 25.06
CA GLU A 611 -7.58 26.59 24.70
C GLU A 611 -7.12 25.43 23.80
N GLN A 612 -5.93 25.52 23.18
CA GLN A 612 -5.35 24.44 22.36
C GLN A 612 -4.70 23.34 23.21
N GLU A 613 -4.36 23.63 24.47
CA GLU A 613 -3.66 22.71 25.37
C GLU A 613 -4.58 21.95 26.33
N VAL A 614 -5.80 22.45 26.52
CA VAL A 614 -6.83 21.82 27.36
C VAL A 614 -7.66 20.82 26.56
N PRO A 615 -8.32 19.85 27.21
CA PRO A 615 -9.24 18.96 26.51
C PRO A 615 -10.36 19.75 25.83
N THR A 616 -10.70 19.36 24.60
CA THR A 616 -11.85 19.94 23.87
C THR A 616 -13.15 19.84 24.67
N GLU A 617 -14.04 20.81 24.48
CA GLU A 617 -15.38 20.76 25.05
C GLU A 617 -16.16 19.57 24.48
N ALA A 618 -16.78 18.79 25.37
CA ALA A 618 -17.59 17.64 25.02
C ALA A 618 -18.75 17.52 26.04
N PRO A 619 -19.84 16.81 25.69
CA PRO A 619 -20.90 16.50 26.65
C PRO A 619 -20.35 15.79 27.88
N ASP A 620 -20.78 16.21 29.09
CA ASP A 620 -20.38 15.60 30.36
C ASP A 620 -21.09 14.25 30.55
N VAL A 621 -20.54 13.21 29.91
CA VAL A 621 -21.08 11.85 29.89
C VAL A 621 -20.02 10.90 30.42
N ASP A 622 -20.38 10.09 31.43
CA ASP A 622 -19.48 9.04 31.93
C ASP A 622 -19.38 7.90 30.90
N PHE A 623 -18.26 7.87 30.18
CA PHE A 623 -17.99 6.81 29.21
C PHE A 623 -18.04 5.42 29.85
N GLU A 624 -17.72 5.25 31.14
CA GLU A 624 -17.80 3.96 31.83
C GLU A 624 -19.24 3.43 31.90
N ALA A 625 -20.23 4.32 32.00
CA ALA A 625 -21.65 4.00 32.08
C ALA A 625 -22.27 3.56 30.73
N LEU A 626 -21.69 3.97 29.60
CA LEU A 626 -22.25 3.67 28.27
C LEU A 626 -22.08 2.20 27.87
N SER A 627 -23.04 1.61 27.16
CA SER A 627 -22.87 0.28 26.55
C SER A 627 -21.77 0.32 25.47
N THR A 628 -20.78 -0.58 25.55
CA THR A 628 -19.72 -0.64 24.53
C THR A 628 -20.27 -0.95 23.14
N LYS A 629 -21.35 -1.77 23.05
CA LYS A 629 -21.99 -2.11 21.78
C LYS A 629 -22.70 -0.89 21.19
N ASP A 630 -23.40 -0.11 22.01
CA ASP A 630 -24.13 1.08 21.57
C ASP A 630 -23.17 2.15 21.07
N VAL A 631 -22.03 2.32 21.77
CA VAL A 631 -20.96 3.21 21.32
C VAL A 631 -20.40 2.76 19.96
N ALA A 632 -20.09 1.47 19.81
CA ALA A 632 -19.57 0.92 18.55
C ALA A 632 -20.56 1.11 17.38
N TYR A 633 -21.85 0.86 17.64
CA TYR A 633 -22.92 1.00 16.65
C TYR A 633 -23.04 2.44 16.15
N HIS A 634 -23.24 3.40 17.07
CA HIS A 634 -23.42 4.80 16.70
C HIS A 634 -22.14 5.44 16.14
N MET A 635 -20.97 5.02 16.60
CA MET A 635 -19.68 5.44 16.02
C MET A 635 -19.54 4.94 14.58
N THR A 636 -19.95 3.70 14.30
CA THR A 636 -19.89 3.15 12.94
C THR A 636 -20.87 3.85 12.00
N LEU A 637 -22.08 4.18 12.45
CA LEU A 637 -23.01 4.98 11.66
C LEU A 637 -22.44 6.37 11.36
N PHE A 638 -21.88 7.03 12.36
CA PHE A 638 -21.28 8.36 12.20
C PHE A 638 -20.09 8.34 11.24
N ASP A 639 -19.16 7.41 11.42
CA ASP A 639 -17.98 7.27 10.56
C ASP A 639 -18.39 6.88 9.13
N TRP A 640 -19.48 6.12 8.96
CA TRP A 640 -20.02 5.78 7.65
C TRP A 640 -20.56 6.99 6.91
N ASP A 641 -21.27 7.89 7.60
CA ASP A 641 -21.78 9.13 7.00
C ASP A 641 -20.62 10.03 6.52
N LEU A 642 -19.58 10.18 7.34
CA LEU A 642 -18.36 10.91 6.96
C LEU A 642 -17.65 10.26 5.77
N PHE A 643 -17.48 8.93 5.80
CA PHE A 643 -16.86 8.19 4.69
C PHE A 643 -17.67 8.27 3.40
N TRP A 644 -19.01 8.24 3.50
CA TRP A 644 -19.90 8.35 2.35
C TRP A 644 -19.80 9.72 1.68
N ALA A 645 -19.62 10.79 2.47
CA ALA A 645 -19.49 12.16 1.96
C ALA A 645 -18.21 12.38 1.13
N VAL A 646 -17.16 11.57 1.32
CA VAL A 646 -15.89 11.70 0.58
C VAL A 646 -16.09 11.34 -0.90
N HIS A 647 -15.92 12.30 -1.80
CA HIS A 647 -15.87 11.98 -3.23
C HIS A 647 -14.54 11.30 -3.60
N GLU A 648 -14.55 10.41 -4.60
CA GLU A 648 -13.32 9.72 -5.03
C GLU A 648 -12.27 10.67 -5.60
N TYR A 649 -12.68 11.75 -6.25
CA TYR A 649 -11.77 12.79 -6.73
C TYR A 649 -11.06 13.55 -5.61
N GLU A 650 -11.62 13.62 -4.40
CA GLU A 650 -10.92 14.24 -3.26
C GLU A 650 -9.61 13.51 -2.94
N LEU A 651 -9.53 12.20 -3.21
CA LEU A 651 -8.31 11.41 -3.08
C LEU A 651 -7.24 11.87 -4.08
N LEU A 652 -7.63 12.15 -5.33
CA LEU A 652 -6.71 12.66 -6.35
C LEU A 652 -6.25 14.08 -6.04
N TYR A 653 -7.18 14.97 -5.72
CA TYR A 653 -6.87 16.35 -5.35
C TYR A 653 -5.93 16.40 -4.14
N HIS A 654 -6.17 15.56 -3.14
CA HIS A 654 -5.29 15.43 -1.98
C HIS A 654 -3.90 14.93 -2.39
N THR A 655 -3.82 13.88 -3.22
CA THR A 655 -2.56 13.21 -3.58
C THR A 655 -1.68 14.05 -4.52
N PHE A 656 -2.29 14.69 -5.54
CA PHE A 656 -1.57 15.49 -6.54
C PHE A 656 -1.44 16.97 -6.13
N GLY A 657 -2.12 17.41 -5.06
CA GLY A 657 -2.12 18.78 -4.59
C GLY A 657 -3.37 19.55 -5.03
N ARG A 658 -4.16 20.01 -4.06
CA ARG A 658 -5.49 20.62 -4.26
C ARG A 658 -5.45 21.88 -5.11
N HIS A 659 -4.38 22.67 -4.96
CA HIS A 659 -4.13 23.90 -5.71
C HIS A 659 -3.98 23.67 -7.22
N HIS A 660 -3.55 22.48 -7.66
CA HIS A 660 -3.46 22.17 -9.10
C HIS A 660 -4.83 22.03 -9.75
N PHE A 661 -5.87 21.71 -8.98
CA PHE A 661 -7.24 21.53 -9.48
C PHE A 661 -8.16 22.68 -9.10
N ASN A 662 -7.77 23.52 -8.13
CA ASN A 662 -8.62 24.52 -7.50
C ASN A 662 -9.94 23.90 -6.97
N LYS A 663 -9.84 22.71 -6.35
CA LYS A 663 -10.98 21.96 -5.78
C LYS A 663 -10.74 21.67 -4.31
N ILE A 664 -11.83 21.70 -3.53
CA ILE A 664 -11.79 21.38 -2.10
C ILE A 664 -11.63 19.88 -1.87
N THR A 665 -11.13 19.50 -0.69
CA THR A 665 -11.13 18.11 -0.20
C THR A 665 -11.67 18.02 1.23
N SER A 666 -12.60 18.91 1.56
CA SER A 666 -13.04 19.13 2.93
C SER A 666 -13.71 17.92 3.56
N ASN A 667 -14.42 17.08 2.79
CA ASN A 667 -15.02 15.85 3.34
C ASN A 667 -13.93 14.83 3.70
N LEU A 668 -12.93 14.67 2.82
CA LEU A 668 -11.76 13.83 3.10
C LEU A 668 -10.98 14.33 4.32
N ASP A 669 -10.77 15.65 4.43
CA ASP A 669 -10.08 16.27 5.58
C ASP A 669 -10.75 15.90 6.90
N VAL A 670 -12.06 16.11 6.97
CA VAL A 670 -12.86 15.82 8.15
C VAL A 670 -12.80 14.32 8.50
N PHE A 671 -12.84 13.44 7.50
CA PHE A 671 -12.77 12.00 7.73
C PHE A 671 -11.37 11.53 8.19
N ILE A 672 -10.29 12.11 7.65
CA ILE A 672 -8.93 11.86 8.15
C ILE A 672 -8.79 12.37 9.58
N ARG A 673 -9.32 13.55 9.87
CA ARG A 673 -9.28 14.12 11.23
C ARG A 673 -10.06 13.26 12.22
N ARG A 674 -11.17 12.63 11.80
CA ARG A 674 -11.93 11.70 12.63
C ARG A 674 -11.10 10.53 13.13
N PHE A 675 -10.19 10.00 12.29
CA PHE A 675 -9.25 8.97 12.73
C PHE A 675 -8.39 9.47 13.91
N ASN A 676 -7.80 10.67 13.77
CA ASN A 676 -6.97 11.27 14.81
C ASN A 676 -7.78 11.59 16.07
N GLU A 677 -9.03 12.06 15.92
CA GLU A 677 -9.92 12.37 17.05
C GLU A 677 -10.17 11.13 17.90
N ILE A 678 -10.53 10.00 17.27
CA ILE A 678 -10.73 8.72 17.98
C ILE A 678 -9.44 8.26 18.65
N GLN A 679 -8.30 8.36 17.96
CA GLN A 679 -7.00 7.97 18.52
C GLN A 679 -6.66 8.78 19.78
N TYR A 680 -6.73 10.11 19.69
CA TYR A 680 -6.41 10.99 20.81
C TYR A 680 -7.46 10.97 21.91
N TRP A 681 -8.73 10.71 21.60
CA TRP A 681 -9.79 10.46 22.57
C TRP A 681 -9.45 9.30 23.50
N VAL A 682 -9.04 8.16 22.93
CA VAL A 682 -8.63 6.98 23.71
C VAL A 682 -7.50 7.32 24.67
N VAL A 683 -6.48 8.04 24.20
CA VAL A 683 -5.34 8.44 25.04
C VAL A 683 -5.79 9.40 26.13
N THR A 684 -6.59 10.41 25.77
CA THR A 684 -7.07 11.46 26.68
C THR A 684 -7.88 10.88 27.83
N GLU A 685 -8.84 9.98 27.55
CA GLU A 685 -9.67 9.33 28.57
C GLU A 685 -8.84 8.49 29.56
N ILE A 686 -7.85 7.74 29.05
CA ILE A 686 -7.02 6.86 29.87
C ILE A 686 -6.10 7.69 30.79
N VAL A 687 -5.39 8.68 30.25
CA VAL A 687 -4.41 9.46 31.04
C VAL A 687 -5.08 10.49 31.96
N SER A 688 -6.33 10.86 31.69
CA SER A 688 -7.14 11.70 32.60
C SER A 688 -7.70 10.90 33.78
N THR A 689 -7.73 9.57 33.71
CA THR A 689 -8.29 8.71 34.76
C THR A 689 -7.23 8.36 35.82
N THR A 690 -7.28 9.02 36.97
CA THR A 690 -6.30 8.84 38.06
C THR A 690 -6.45 7.50 38.79
N ASN A 691 -7.67 7.01 38.99
CA ASN A 691 -7.93 5.75 39.69
C ASN A 691 -7.49 4.54 38.85
N LEU A 692 -6.54 3.75 39.36
CA LEU A 692 -5.96 2.58 38.67
C LEU A 692 -7.01 1.54 38.25
N THR A 693 -7.99 1.24 39.10
CA THR A 693 -9.01 0.21 38.79
C THR A 693 -9.93 0.69 37.68
N LYS A 694 -10.40 1.95 37.75
CA LYS A 694 -11.20 2.55 36.66
C LYS A 694 -10.41 2.63 35.36
N ARG A 695 -9.14 3.06 35.42
CA ARG A 695 -8.27 3.14 34.24
C ARG A 695 -8.06 1.79 33.57
N MET A 696 -7.86 0.72 34.32
CA MET A 696 -7.81 -0.65 33.78
C MET A 696 -9.15 -1.06 33.15
N SER A 697 -10.28 -0.74 33.78
CA SER A 697 -11.62 -0.97 33.20
C SER A 697 -11.80 -0.24 31.87
N LEU A 698 -11.29 0.99 31.73
CA LEU A 698 -11.29 1.75 30.48
C LEU A 698 -10.45 1.06 29.40
N VAL A 699 -9.22 0.63 29.70
CA VAL A 699 -8.39 -0.12 28.74
C VAL A 699 -9.12 -1.38 28.25
N LYS A 700 -9.71 -2.14 29.17
CA LYS A 700 -10.54 -3.31 28.83
C LYS A 700 -11.75 -2.93 27.96
N LYS A 701 -12.38 -1.80 28.23
CA LYS A 701 -13.53 -1.29 27.48
C LYS A 701 -13.15 -0.87 26.05
N PHE A 702 -12.02 -0.20 25.87
CA PHE A 702 -11.51 0.16 24.54
C PHE A 702 -11.13 -1.06 23.71
N ILE A 703 -10.51 -2.09 24.31
CA ILE A 703 -10.23 -3.36 23.60
C ILE A 703 -11.54 -4.01 23.13
N LYS A 704 -12.59 -4.01 23.96
CA LYS A 704 -13.92 -4.50 23.56
C LYS A 704 -14.56 -3.62 22.48
N LEU A 705 -14.37 -2.30 22.56
CA LEU A 705 -14.89 -1.36 21.58
C LEU A 705 -14.27 -1.63 20.19
N ALA A 706 -12.95 -1.76 20.13
CA ALA A 706 -12.23 -2.19 18.94
C ALA A 706 -12.76 -3.52 18.39
N ALA A 707 -13.05 -4.51 19.25
CA ALA A 707 -13.63 -5.78 18.83
C ALA A 707 -14.96 -5.59 18.07
N PHE A 708 -15.88 -4.77 18.60
CA PHE A 708 -17.15 -4.47 17.94
C PHE A 708 -16.97 -3.64 16.66
N CYS A 709 -16.06 -2.65 16.64
CA CYS A 709 -15.75 -1.92 15.41
C CYS A 709 -15.26 -2.85 14.29
N LYS A 710 -14.39 -3.82 14.63
CA LYS A 710 -13.93 -4.84 13.69
C LYS A 710 -15.06 -5.75 13.21
N GLU A 711 -15.97 -6.15 14.11
CA GLU A 711 -17.18 -6.93 13.78
C GLU A 711 -18.09 -6.20 12.80
N TYR A 712 -18.30 -4.89 13.00
CA TYR A 712 -19.04 -4.02 12.09
C TYR A 712 -18.26 -3.60 10.84
N GLN A 713 -17.07 -4.17 10.62
CA GLN A 713 -16.18 -3.85 9.50
C GLN A 713 -15.81 -2.35 9.41
N ASN A 714 -15.85 -1.64 10.53
CA ASN A 714 -15.30 -0.31 10.71
C ASN A 714 -13.82 -0.41 11.09
N LEU A 715 -12.98 -0.67 10.09
CA LEU A 715 -11.54 -0.82 10.29
C LEU A 715 -10.87 0.50 10.64
N ASN A 716 -11.42 1.64 10.18
CA ASN A 716 -10.90 2.96 10.50
C ASN A 716 -10.92 3.23 12.01
N ALA A 717 -12.08 3.08 12.66
CA ALA A 717 -12.20 3.25 14.12
C ALA A 717 -11.46 2.14 14.89
N PHE A 718 -11.50 0.89 14.41
CA PHE A 718 -10.74 -0.21 14.99
C PHE A 718 -9.25 0.14 15.12
N PHE A 719 -8.61 0.57 14.03
CA PHE A 719 -7.19 0.93 14.06
C PHE A 719 -6.93 2.22 14.82
N ALA A 720 -7.82 3.22 14.77
CA ALA A 720 -7.67 4.43 15.58
C ALA A 720 -7.62 4.09 17.09
N ILE A 721 -8.49 3.18 17.54
CA ILE A 721 -8.50 2.72 18.94
C ILE A 721 -7.24 1.94 19.29
N VAL A 722 -6.83 0.99 18.43
CA VAL A 722 -5.61 0.19 18.64
C VAL A 722 -4.38 1.11 18.72
N MET A 723 -4.24 2.06 17.80
CA MET A 723 -3.14 3.04 17.81
C MET A 723 -3.19 3.96 19.03
N GLY A 724 -4.39 4.31 19.52
CA GLY A 724 -4.56 5.04 20.78
C GLY A 724 -4.05 4.25 21.98
N LEU A 725 -4.33 2.94 22.03
CA LEU A 725 -3.83 2.04 23.08
C LEU A 725 -2.32 1.78 23.00
N SER A 726 -1.76 1.71 21.79
CA SER A 726 -0.31 1.57 21.55
C SER A 726 0.47 2.87 21.76
N ASN A 727 -0.22 4.02 21.89
CA ASN A 727 0.42 5.32 22.10
C ASN A 727 1.37 5.29 23.32
N THR A 728 2.52 5.96 23.20
CA THR A 728 3.56 5.98 24.25
C THR A 728 3.09 6.45 25.62
N ALA A 729 2.05 7.29 25.70
CA ALA A 729 1.45 7.74 26.96
C ALA A 729 0.61 6.63 27.64
N VAL A 730 0.09 5.67 26.87
CA VAL A 730 -0.75 4.55 27.36
C VAL A 730 0.06 3.28 27.53
N SER A 731 0.86 2.89 26.54
CA SER A 731 1.64 1.64 26.55
C SER A 731 2.67 1.59 27.70
N ARG A 732 3.11 2.74 28.20
CA ARG A 732 4.02 2.83 29.35
C ARG A 732 3.39 2.56 30.72
N LEU A 733 2.06 2.52 30.83
CA LEU A 733 1.32 2.39 32.10
C LEU A 733 1.36 0.95 32.62
N SER A 734 2.55 0.47 33.00
CA SER A 734 2.78 -0.94 33.33
C SER A 734 1.85 -1.44 34.44
N MET A 735 1.56 -0.63 35.46
CA MET A 735 0.67 -1.06 36.55
C MET A 735 -0.77 -1.28 36.06
N THR A 736 -1.22 -0.46 35.10
CA THR A 736 -2.52 -0.62 34.45
C THR A 736 -2.55 -1.89 33.59
N TRP A 737 -1.54 -2.10 32.75
CA TRP A 737 -1.45 -3.26 31.86
C TRP A 737 -1.27 -4.57 32.62
N ASP A 738 -0.53 -4.58 33.73
CA ASP A 738 -0.33 -5.76 34.58
C ASP A 738 -1.62 -6.21 35.28
N LYS A 739 -2.50 -5.26 35.62
CA LYS A 739 -3.81 -5.54 36.24
C LYS A 739 -4.87 -6.01 35.23
N LEU A 740 -4.64 -5.82 33.92
CA LEU A 740 -5.57 -6.25 32.87
C LEU A 740 -5.64 -7.79 32.79
N PRO A 741 -6.83 -8.41 32.70
CA PRO A 741 -6.90 -9.87 32.59
C PRO A 741 -6.18 -10.39 31.33
N SER A 742 -5.49 -11.53 31.44
CA SER A 742 -4.65 -12.10 30.37
C SER A 742 -5.38 -12.31 29.05
N LYS A 743 -6.68 -12.64 29.09
CA LYS A 743 -7.55 -12.74 27.91
C LYS A 743 -7.53 -11.46 27.06
N PHE A 744 -7.63 -10.29 27.69
CA PHE A 744 -7.66 -9.00 26.97
C PHE A 744 -6.26 -8.57 26.51
N ARG A 745 -5.21 -8.92 27.26
CA ARG A 745 -3.82 -8.73 26.80
C ARG A 745 -3.54 -9.50 25.51
N LYS A 746 -3.88 -10.79 25.48
CA LYS A 746 -3.74 -11.64 24.27
C LYS A 746 -4.51 -11.05 23.09
N LEU A 747 -5.77 -10.67 23.32
CA LEU A 747 -6.61 -10.07 22.29
C LEU A 747 -6.03 -8.76 21.73
N PHE A 748 -5.45 -7.91 22.58
CA PHE A 748 -4.80 -6.68 22.13
C PHE A 748 -3.53 -6.96 21.31
N THR A 749 -2.71 -7.93 21.72
CA THR A 749 -1.54 -8.36 20.93
C THR A 749 -1.93 -8.86 19.53
N GLU A 750 -3.04 -9.59 19.41
CA GLU A 750 -3.60 -10.00 18.10
C GLU A 750 -4.03 -8.79 17.26
N TYR A 751 -4.51 -7.71 17.89
CA TYR A 751 -4.91 -6.48 17.19
C TYR A 751 -3.69 -5.68 16.71
N GLU A 752 -2.64 -5.55 17.53
CA GLU A 752 -1.40 -4.90 17.13
C GLU A 752 -0.71 -5.63 15.96
N ALA A 753 -0.76 -6.96 15.93
CA ALA A 753 -0.21 -7.75 14.82
C ALA A 753 -0.88 -7.47 13.46
N LEU A 754 -2.11 -6.94 13.44
CA LEU A 754 -2.81 -6.63 12.18
C LEU A 754 -2.30 -5.38 11.48
N ILE A 755 -1.72 -4.41 12.20
CA ILE A 755 -1.16 -3.18 11.62
C ILE A 755 0.35 -3.28 11.36
N ASP A 756 0.95 -4.45 11.58
CA ASP A 756 2.37 -4.71 11.34
C ASP A 756 2.80 -4.20 9.95
N PRO A 757 3.81 -3.32 9.84
CA PRO A 757 4.18 -2.68 8.58
C PRO A 757 4.97 -3.59 7.64
N SER A 758 5.42 -4.77 8.10
CA SER A 758 6.25 -5.68 7.32
C SER A 758 5.56 -6.09 6.04
N ARG A 759 6.35 -6.16 4.95
CA ARG A 759 5.88 -6.59 3.62
C ARG A 759 4.66 -5.79 3.16
N ASN A 760 4.73 -4.47 3.36
CA ASN A 760 3.67 -3.52 3.01
C ASN A 760 2.32 -3.85 3.68
N HIS A 761 2.32 -3.97 5.01
CA HIS A 761 1.11 -4.26 5.80
C HIS A 761 0.39 -5.54 5.37
N ARG A 762 1.13 -6.62 5.11
CA ARG A 762 0.58 -7.90 4.58
C ARG A 762 -0.54 -8.47 5.45
N ALA A 763 -0.41 -8.40 6.78
CA ALA A 763 -1.42 -8.91 7.70
C ALA A 763 -2.78 -8.21 7.52
N TYR A 764 -2.78 -6.88 7.46
CA TYR A 764 -3.95 -6.07 7.12
C TYR A 764 -4.51 -6.45 5.76
N ARG A 765 -3.69 -6.44 4.70
CA ARG A 765 -4.15 -6.69 3.32
C ARG A 765 -4.80 -8.06 3.17
N MET A 766 -4.24 -9.10 3.80
CA MET A 766 -4.81 -10.45 3.80
C MET A 766 -6.14 -10.53 4.59
N SER A 767 -6.29 -9.74 5.64
CA SER A 767 -7.53 -9.65 6.40
C SER A 767 -8.62 -8.93 5.60
N VAL A 768 -8.30 -7.79 4.99
CA VAL A 768 -9.26 -6.97 4.22
C VAL A 768 -9.67 -7.63 2.92
N GLY A 769 -8.76 -8.33 2.23
CA GLY A 769 -9.06 -9.04 0.98
C GLY A 769 -10.14 -10.13 1.11
N LYS A 770 -10.53 -10.51 2.33
CA LYS A 770 -11.61 -11.48 2.61
C LYS A 770 -12.95 -10.82 2.95
N LEU A 771 -12.96 -9.51 3.20
CA LEU A 771 -14.17 -8.79 3.60
C LEU A 771 -15.07 -8.49 2.39
N GLN A 772 -16.36 -8.33 2.66
CA GLN A 772 -17.35 -7.96 1.67
C GLN A 772 -18.01 -6.65 2.12
N PRO A 773 -18.34 -5.74 1.20
CA PRO A 773 -19.00 -4.48 1.54
C PRO A 773 -20.31 -4.73 2.29
N PRO A 774 -20.72 -3.81 3.19
CA PRO A 774 -20.10 -2.52 3.51
C PRO A 774 -18.85 -2.61 4.42
N VAL A 775 -17.81 -1.84 4.10
CA VAL A 775 -16.55 -1.76 4.87
C VAL A 775 -16.13 -0.29 5.01
N ILE A 776 -15.69 0.14 6.19
CA ILE A 776 -14.94 1.40 6.34
C ILE A 776 -13.45 1.05 6.40
N PRO A 777 -12.66 1.34 5.35
CA PRO A 777 -11.27 0.89 5.27
C PRO A 777 -10.36 1.68 6.20
N PHE A 778 -9.13 1.18 6.42
CA PHE A 778 -8.10 1.95 7.09
C PHE A 778 -7.55 3.04 6.16
N MET A 779 -8.21 4.21 6.16
CA MET A 779 -7.94 5.30 5.21
C MET A 779 -6.49 5.81 5.20
N PRO A 780 -5.80 5.99 6.35
CA PRO A 780 -4.41 6.41 6.35
C PRO A 780 -3.49 5.52 5.50
N LEU A 781 -3.73 4.20 5.46
CA LEU A 781 -2.93 3.29 4.63
C LEU A 781 -3.27 3.42 3.14
N LEU A 782 -4.54 3.63 2.78
CA LEU A 782 -4.92 3.87 1.38
C LEU A 782 -4.33 5.18 0.84
N LEU A 783 -4.33 6.25 1.64
CA LEU A 783 -3.72 7.53 1.26
C LEU A 783 -2.19 7.42 1.19
N LYS A 784 -1.58 6.65 2.09
CA LYS A 784 -0.16 6.31 2.01
C LYS A 784 0.15 5.60 0.69
N ASP A 785 -0.64 4.59 0.30
CA ASP A 785 -0.45 3.88 -0.97
C ASP A 785 -0.51 4.84 -2.16
N MET A 786 -1.47 5.76 -2.20
CA MET A 786 -1.56 6.78 -3.26
C MET A 786 -0.39 7.76 -3.25
N THR A 787 0.04 8.22 -2.07
CA THR A 787 1.18 9.15 -1.93
C THR A 787 2.46 8.50 -2.43
N PHE A 788 2.75 7.27 -2.01
CA PHE A 788 3.93 6.52 -2.46
C PHE A 788 3.88 6.24 -3.96
N ALA A 789 2.72 5.87 -4.50
CA ALA A 789 2.57 5.67 -5.93
C ALA A 789 2.67 6.98 -6.72
N HIS A 790 2.28 8.12 -6.14
CA HIS A 790 2.45 9.43 -6.75
C HIS A 790 3.91 9.89 -6.78
N GLU A 791 4.61 9.80 -5.65
CA GLU A 791 6.01 10.23 -5.51
C GLU A 791 7.00 9.28 -6.21
N GLY A 792 6.69 7.97 -6.20
CA GLY A 792 7.56 6.94 -6.79
C GLY A 792 7.46 6.82 -8.32
N ASN A 793 6.41 7.36 -8.95
CA ASN A 793 6.17 7.24 -10.39
C ASN A 793 5.97 8.61 -11.04
N LYS A 794 6.68 8.89 -12.14
CA LYS A 794 6.44 10.10 -12.93
C LYS A 794 5.05 10.06 -13.58
N THR A 795 4.36 11.20 -13.57
CA THR A 795 3.04 11.35 -14.22
C THR A 795 3.13 11.33 -15.74
N SER A 796 4.22 11.87 -16.29
CA SER A 796 4.51 11.82 -17.73
C SER A 796 5.98 11.48 -17.97
N LEU A 797 6.25 10.76 -19.06
CA LEU A 797 7.57 10.41 -19.56
C LEU A 797 7.60 10.66 -21.08
N ASP A 798 8.60 11.40 -21.56
CA ASP A 798 8.79 11.71 -22.98
C ASP A 798 7.55 12.31 -23.67
N GLY A 799 6.74 13.08 -22.94
CA GLY A 799 5.51 13.69 -23.42
C GLY A 799 4.28 12.78 -23.40
N LEU A 800 4.43 11.53 -22.98
CA LEU A 800 3.35 10.57 -22.81
C LEU A 800 2.90 10.51 -21.35
N VAL A 801 1.60 10.39 -21.12
CA VAL A 801 1.03 10.14 -19.79
C VAL A 801 1.39 8.73 -19.37
N ASN A 802 1.92 8.55 -18.17
CA ASN A 802 2.15 7.25 -17.59
C ASN A 802 0.82 6.65 -17.12
N PHE A 803 0.20 5.82 -17.95
CA PHE A 803 -1.11 5.26 -17.65
C PHE A 803 -1.03 4.10 -16.64
N GLU A 804 0.13 3.45 -16.47
CA GLU A 804 0.35 2.51 -15.37
C GLU A 804 0.23 3.22 -14.01
N LYS A 805 0.77 4.45 -13.87
CA LYS A 805 0.55 5.28 -12.68
C LYS A 805 -0.95 5.59 -12.49
N MET A 806 -1.66 5.93 -13.57
CA MET A 806 -3.10 6.21 -13.49
C MET A 806 -3.89 4.98 -13.04
N HIS A 807 -3.55 3.80 -13.54
CA HIS A 807 -4.11 2.52 -13.09
C HIS A 807 -3.93 2.32 -11.58
N MET A 808 -2.73 2.60 -11.03
CA MET A 808 -2.48 2.50 -9.59
C MET A 808 -3.36 3.46 -8.78
N MET A 809 -3.57 4.69 -9.27
CA MET A 809 -4.46 5.67 -8.60
C MET A 809 -5.92 5.19 -8.63
N ALA A 810 -6.40 4.79 -9.80
CA ALA A 810 -7.77 4.33 -10.02
C ALA A 810 -8.07 3.05 -9.22
N GLN A 811 -7.09 2.17 -9.02
CA GLN A 811 -7.25 0.97 -8.19
C GLN A 811 -7.62 1.33 -6.74
N THR A 812 -7.00 2.35 -6.15
CA THR A 812 -7.35 2.81 -4.79
C THR A 812 -8.73 3.46 -4.76
N MET A 813 -9.07 4.26 -5.78
CA MET A 813 -10.42 4.87 -5.90
C MET A 813 -11.51 3.80 -6.02
N ARG A 814 -11.28 2.77 -6.84
CA ARG A 814 -12.15 1.59 -6.96
C ARG A 814 -12.25 0.80 -5.66
N ALA A 815 -11.17 0.69 -4.88
CA ALA A 815 -11.22 0.06 -3.56
C ALA A 815 -12.16 0.83 -2.62
N VAL A 816 -12.08 2.16 -2.59
CA VAL A 816 -13.00 3.02 -1.82
C VAL A 816 -14.44 2.87 -2.32
N ARG A 817 -14.66 2.83 -3.64
CA ARG A 817 -15.97 2.56 -4.25
C ARG A 817 -16.53 1.21 -3.85
N PHE A 818 -15.71 0.16 -3.90
CA PHE A 818 -16.09 -1.19 -3.51
C PHE A 818 -16.54 -1.24 -2.05
N CYS A 819 -15.76 -0.65 -1.14
CA CYS A 819 -16.07 -0.56 0.29
C CYS A 819 -17.48 -0.02 0.59
N ARG A 820 -17.99 0.90 -0.24
CA ARG A 820 -19.32 1.53 -0.11
C ARG A 820 -20.35 1.12 -1.16
N SER A 821 -20.12 0.02 -1.87
CA SER A 821 -21.03 -0.48 -2.92
C SER A 821 -22.33 -1.07 -2.38
N ARG A 822 -22.42 -1.33 -1.08
CA ARG A 822 -23.64 -1.75 -0.37
C ARG A 822 -23.96 -0.78 0.76
N HIS A 823 -25.24 -0.64 1.08
CA HIS A 823 -25.68 0.16 2.21
C HIS A 823 -25.25 -0.48 3.54
N LEU A 824 -24.89 0.38 4.51
CA LEU A 824 -24.63 -0.04 5.87
C LEU A 824 -25.95 -0.44 6.55
N VAL A 825 -26.06 -1.72 6.90
CA VAL A 825 -27.20 -2.27 7.64
C VAL A 825 -26.64 -2.95 8.89
N LEU A 826 -26.96 -2.38 10.05
CA LEU A 826 -26.55 -2.87 11.36
C LEU A 826 -27.79 -3.05 12.23
N ASP A 827 -27.86 -4.14 12.98
CA ASP A 827 -28.96 -4.37 13.93
C ASP A 827 -28.90 -3.34 15.06
N PRO A 828 -29.91 -2.47 15.20
CA PRO A 828 -29.90 -1.43 16.21
C PRO A 828 -29.96 -2.06 17.61
N PRO A 829 -29.12 -1.60 18.55
CA PRO A 829 -29.37 -1.87 19.96
C PRO A 829 -30.68 -1.20 20.39
N SER A 830 -31.24 -1.58 21.54
CA SER A 830 -32.38 -0.89 22.16
C SER A 830 -31.93 -0.04 23.35
N PRO A 831 -31.22 1.09 23.14
CA PRO A 831 -30.74 1.94 24.22
C PRO A 831 -31.89 2.75 24.83
N LYS A 832 -31.80 3.04 26.13
CA LYS A 832 -32.70 3.99 26.80
C LYS A 832 -32.35 5.46 26.51
N ASN A 833 -31.10 5.75 26.11
CA ASN A 833 -30.53 7.10 25.97
C ASN A 833 -29.80 7.32 24.62
N GLU A 834 -30.46 7.04 23.49
CA GLU A 834 -29.85 7.11 22.15
C GLU A 834 -29.23 8.49 21.81
N ASN A 835 -29.95 9.57 22.14
CA ASN A 835 -29.51 10.93 21.81
C ASN A 835 -28.25 11.36 22.58
N GLU A 836 -28.13 10.93 23.83
CA GLU A 836 -26.95 11.20 24.66
C GLU A 836 -25.69 10.55 24.07
N ILE A 837 -25.82 9.28 23.66
CA ILE A 837 -24.72 8.51 23.05
C ILE A 837 -24.31 9.14 21.71
N ARG A 838 -25.29 9.51 20.87
CA ARG A 838 -25.01 10.20 19.59
C ARG A 838 -24.27 11.51 19.80
N ASN A 839 -24.70 12.33 20.76
CA ASN A 839 -24.05 13.61 21.05
C ASN A 839 -22.61 13.43 21.55
N TYR A 840 -22.37 12.43 22.40
CA TYR A 840 -21.03 12.10 22.89
C TYR A 840 -20.09 11.65 21.76
N ILE A 841 -20.56 10.76 20.87
CA ILE A 841 -19.75 10.21 19.77
C ILE A 841 -19.39 11.26 18.71
N ARG A 842 -20.29 12.22 18.50
CA ARG A 842 -20.11 13.31 17.54
C ARG A 842 -19.01 14.27 17.98
N CYS A 843 -18.78 14.43 19.28
CA CYS A 843 -17.86 15.43 19.83
C CYS A 843 -17.06 14.83 20.98
N PHE A 844 -15.90 14.22 20.67
CA PHE A 844 -15.06 13.62 21.69
C PHE A 844 -14.22 14.67 22.44
N ARG A 845 -13.95 14.37 23.71
CA ARG A 845 -12.97 15.10 24.51
C ARG A 845 -11.56 14.65 24.13
N THR A 846 -10.75 15.56 23.58
CA THR A 846 -9.42 15.23 23.06
C THR A 846 -8.36 16.26 23.44
N ILE A 847 -7.16 15.77 23.71
CA ILE A 847 -5.90 16.52 23.72
C ILE A 847 -5.03 15.92 22.62
N ASP A 848 -4.57 16.71 21.65
CA ASP A 848 -3.71 16.26 20.56
C ASP A 848 -2.21 16.61 20.78
N ASN A 849 -1.88 17.36 21.84
CA ASN A 849 -0.49 17.62 22.23
C ASN A 849 0.11 16.43 22.99
N GLN A 850 0.95 15.65 22.29
CA GLN A 850 1.62 14.46 22.86
C GLN A 850 2.49 14.78 24.09
N ARG A 851 3.07 15.98 24.21
CA ARG A 851 3.88 16.36 25.39
C ARG A 851 3.00 16.48 26.63
N VAL A 852 1.82 17.06 26.49
CA VAL A 852 0.82 17.17 27.56
C VAL A 852 0.34 15.79 27.99
N LEU A 853 -0.02 14.93 27.03
CA LEU A 853 -0.44 13.55 27.30
C LEU A 853 0.64 12.74 28.03
N ASN A 854 1.90 12.86 27.63
CA ASN A 854 3.03 12.21 28.28
C ASN A 854 3.22 12.71 29.72
N SER A 855 3.07 14.02 29.95
CA SER A 855 3.13 14.62 31.30
C SER A 855 2.00 14.09 32.19
N MET A 856 0.77 14.01 31.67
CA MET A 856 -0.37 13.43 32.39
C MET A 856 -0.13 11.94 32.71
N SER A 857 0.37 11.17 31.75
CA SER A 857 0.75 9.77 31.95
C SER A 857 1.78 9.58 33.07
N GLN A 858 2.80 10.44 33.12
CA GLN A 858 3.82 10.41 34.19
C GLN A 858 3.23 10.75 35.56
N LYS A 859 2.25 11.67 35.62
CA LYS A 859 1.55 12.01 36.87
C LYS A 859 0.70 10.86 37.40
N VAL A 860 0.04 10.09 36.52
CA VAL A 860 -0.79 8.95 36.96
C VAL A 860 0.03 7.70 37.29
N GLU A 861 1.15 7.47 36.59
CA GLU A 861 2.11 6.39 36.90
C GLU A 861 3.56 6.87 36.71
N PRO A 862 4.22 7.36 37.78
CA PRO A 862 5.62 7.78 37.73
C PRO A 862 6.56 6.62 37.34
N ARG A 863 7.66 6.91 36.63
CA ARG A 863 8.70 5.90 36.37
C ARG A 863 9.33 5.49 37.72
N ARG A 864 9.44 4.18 37.97
CA ARG A 864 10.26 3.69 39.10
C ARG A 864 11.70 4.11 38.83
N SER A 865 12.27 4.88 39.76
CA SER A 865 13.67 5.32 39.80
C SER A 865 14.61 4.14 39.94
#